data_AF-A0A9W2XGS1-F1
#
_entry.id   AF-A0A9W2XGS1-F1
#
_cell.length_a   1.000
_cell.length_b   1.000
_cell.length_c   1.000
_cell.angle_alpha   90.00
_cell.angle_beta   90.00
_cell.angle_gamma   90.00
#
_symmetry.space_group_name_H-M   'P 1'
#
loop_
_entity.id
_entity.type
_entity.pdbx_description
1 polymer ?
#
loop_
_entity_poly.entity_id
_entity_poly.type
_entity_poly.pdbx_seq_one_letter_code
_entity_poly.pdbx_strand_id
1 'polypeptide(L)'
;MILNTDVTMQFLGRLLDTVSSVSTLFTNPYRVRDVPLSDYGGGGRVLLREEGRMYLYRNTQCQSWDCLLMCPETPTMALRLFQVASEEDAMNWFPQYALKLRPFYETLPLKAETTQPIVDCIRNHPDWSSGHIAVETGLRMCLKHNYVQSQINARDASGQTPLHLACERGDVVCVKELLEESQARTDIKDRNGETPMHSAAKQDSPAVIQVLCSRLCSGVNEVNSTGETPLHVACRLGRVGTVKALLDGGAKCDVIGSSGYPIHSAMKYSEKGCVEEILKADPNQLHAQDALYGGTPLHWSKTAELCRVLLEQGCSVNYLSNTGESALHILTKRGRFDAAMVLLTHGANANLKGQDGNTALHLAMKMDHIELIKALIVFGADVEIHNDLGETPGLIAARTSKGFQDIIYMGAAIGAMSRGASEVDGYQVGRNTVDRLLCLDGGGIKGLVLIQMLIALEKEAGRPIRELFDWVAGTSTGGILALAVVHGKSMEYLRCLYFRMKEQVFRGSRPYESAPLEDFLKKEFGENTRMSDVQYPRVMVTSVLADRHPGELHIFRNYNPPSIQRVPPYATTATFKPLTVPEGWEDEDVLVVGYTEEPPRKRRKVTDEEQLVWRAARSSGAAPTYFRPMGRFLDGGLLANNPTLDAMAEIHQYNKSLKAEGRGVELKRLGIVVSLGTGKPPQVAVSSVDVFRPSNPLELAKSIIGAKELGKMLVDCCTDSDGCAVERAQAWCDMIDTIYHRLSPQLSQEVMLDEVSDAILVNMLWETQMYLYEKRDVLQSLAKLLLEN
;
A
#
# COMPACT_ATOMS: atom_id res chain seq x y z
N MET A 1 20.65 -31.22 -27.03
CA MET A 1 21.24 -32.14 -28.02
C MET A 1 20.09 -32.68 -28.86
N ILE A 2 20.27 -32.65 -30.19
CA ILE A 2 19.65 -33.53 -31.20
C ILE A 2 18.23 -33.15 -31.68
N LEU A 3 18.20 -32.99 -33.01
CA LEU A 3 17.11 -32.69 -33.92
C LEU A 3 16.21 -33.92 -34.23
N ASN A 4 14.95 -33.60 -34.56
CA ASN A 4 14.05 -34.24 -35.54
C ASN A 4 14.05 -35.76 -35.72
N THR A 5 12.89 -36.37 -35.41
CA THR A 5 12.17 -37.33 -36.31
C THR A 5 10.71 -37.64 -35.90
N ASP A 6 10.14 -37.06 -34.83
CA ASP A 6 8.80 -37.45 -34.35
C ASP A 6 7.60 -36.64 -34.89
N VAL A 7 7.83 -35.55 -35.62
CA VAL A 7 6.74 -34.59 -35.93
C VAL A 7 5.88 -35.01 -37.13
N THR A 8 6.39 -35.81 -38.07
CA THR A 8 5.62 -36.24 -39.26
C THR A 8 4.80 -37.51 -39.05
N MET A 9 5.16 -38.38 -38.10
CA MET A 9 4.36 -39.57 -37.74
C MET A 9 3.22 -39.24 -36.75
N GLN A 10 3.35 -38.19 -35.93
CA GLN A 10 2.30 -37.76 -35.00
C GLN A 10 1.16 -36.97 -35.66
N PHE A 11 1.39 -36.38 -36.85
CA PHE A 11 0.33 -35.65 -37.56
C PHE A 11 -0.61 -36.61 -38.34
N LEU A 12 -0.09 -37.71 -38.89
CA LEU A 12 -0.88 -38.77 -39.52
C LEU A 12 -1.59 -39.66 -38.49
N GLY A 13 -0.98 -39.87 -37.31
CA GLY A 13 -1.65 -40.51 -36.17
C GLY A 13 -2.84 -39.70 -35.65
N ARG A 14 -2.70 -38.37 -35.56
CA ARG A 14 -3.81 -37.47 -35.16
C ARG A 14 -4.95 -37.39 -36.18
N LEU A 15 -4.67 -37.57 -37.48
CA LEU A 15 -5.69 -37.60 -38.53
C LEU A 15 -6.45 -38.94 -38.58
N LEU A 16 -5.78 -40.07 -38.34
CA LEU A 16 -6.42 -41.39 -38.25
C LEU A 16 -7.16 -41.60 -36.93
N ASP A 17 -6.68 -41.03 -35.82
CA ASP A 17 -7.43 -40.99 -34.56
C ASP A 17 -8.66 -40.08 -34.65
N THR A 18 -8.63 -39.00 -35.44
CA THR A 18 -9.86 -38.22 -35.69
C THR A 18 -10.90 -39.00 -36.50
N VAL A 19 -10.54 -39.97 -37.34
CA VAL A 19 -11.52 -40.74 -38.14
C VAL A 19 -12.14 -41.90 -37.33
N SER A 20 -11.41 -42.51 -36.37
CA SER A 20 -12.00 -43.46 -35.40
C SER A 20 -12.83 -42.76 -34.31
N SER A 21 -12.49 -41.51 -33.99
CA SER A 21 -13.28 -40.64 -33.12
C SER A 21 -14.61 -40.22 -33.77
N VAL A 22 -14.66 -40.09 -35.10
CA VAL A 22 -15.88 -39.73 -35.85
C VAL A 22 -16.86 -40.89 -35.99
N SER A 23 -16.41 -42.15 -35.95
CA SER A 23 -17.30 -43.32 -35.89
C SER A 23 -17.83 -43.62 -34.47
N THR A 24 -17.11 -43.22 -33.43
CA THR A 24 -17.58 -43.27 -32.02
C THR A 24 -18.43 -42.07 -31.61
N LEU A 25 -18.35 -40.95 -32.34
CA LEU A 25 -19.28 -39.81 -32.21
C LEU A 25 -20.76 -40.19 -32.46
N PHE A 26 -21.02 -41.33 -33.12
CA PHE A 26 -22.37 -41.86 -33.34
C PHE A 26 -22.88 -42.85 -32.28
N THR A 27 -22.06 -43.24 -31.30
CA THR A 27 -22.35 -44.31 -30.32
C THR A 27 -22.26 -43.83 -28.87
N ASN A 28 -22.80 -42.67 -28.53
CA ASN A 28 -23.20 -42.45 -27.13
C ASN A 28 -24.56 -43.17 -26.91
N PRO A 29 -24.61 -44.28 -26.15
CA PRO A 29 -25.84 -45.03 -25.92
C PRO A 29 -26.88 -44.25 -25.12
N TYR A 30 -26.53 -43.09 -24.55
CA TYR A 30 -27.42 -42.25 -23.76
C TYR A 30 -27.73 -40.89 -24.42
N ARG A 31 -27.48 -40.79 -25.73
CA ARG A 31 -27.84 -39.59 -26.50
C ARG A 31 -29.34 -39.59 -26.79
N VAL A 32 -30.01 -38.52 -26.35
CA VAL A 32 -31.42 -38.29 -26.61
C VAL A 32 -31.64 -38.00 -28.10
N ARG A 33 -32.56 -38.74 -28.74
CA ARG A 33 -32.89 -38.57 -30.16
C ARG A 33 -34.39 -38.64 -30.40
N ASP A 34 -34.90 -37.82 -31.32
CA ASP A 34 -36.24 -37.98 -31.85
C ASP A 34 -36.30 -39.22 -32.75
N VAL A 35 -37.25 -40.12 -32.47
CA VAL A 35 -37.45 -41.36 -33.21
C VAL A 35 -38.91 -41.53 -33.62
N PRO A 36 -39.21 -41.98 -34.86
CA PRO A 36 -40.57 -42.25 -35.29
C PRO A 36 -41.20 -43.38 -34.50
N LEU A 37 -42.45 -43.20 -34.07
CA LEU A 37 -43.18 -44.25 -33.34
C LEU A 37 -43.51 -45.47 -34.22
N SER A 38 -43.58 -45.29 -35.53
CA SER A 38 -43.71 -46.38 -36.51
C SER A 38 -42.62 -47.43 -36.36
N ASP A 39 -41.41 -47.03 -35.94
CA ASP A 39 -40.27 -47.93 -35.78
C ASP A 39 -40.43 -48.90 -34.60
N TYR A 40 -41.42 -48.66 -33.74
CA TYR A 40 -41.70 -49.45 -32.54
C TYR A 40 -43.04 -50.22 -32.62
N GLY A 41 -43.79 -50.05 -33.71
CA GLY A 41 -45.13 -50.64 -33.90
C GLY A 41 -45.18 -52.04 -34.54
N GLY A 42 -44.06 -52.62 -35.02
CA GLY A 42 -44.17 -53.88 -35.79
C GLY A 42 -42.89 -54.61 -36.22
N GLY A 43 -41.73 -54.40 -35.59
CA GLY A 43 -40.48 -55.07 -36.01
C GLY A 43 -39.55 -55.41 -34.85
N GLY A 44 -39.57 -56.66 -34.38
CA GLY A 44 -38.55 -57.22 -33.47
C GLY A 44 -38.32 -56.51 -32.13
N ARG A 45 -39.16 -55.55 -31.75
CA ARG A 45 -39.05 -54.78 -30.50
C ARG A 45 -40.24 -55.10 -29.60
N VAL A 46 -39.97 -55.67 -28.43
CA VAL A 46 -40.99 -56.10 -27.46
C VAL A 46 -41.05 -55.09 -26.32
N LEU A 47 -42.24 -54.58 -26.01
CA LEU A 47 -42.45 -53.72 -24.85
C LEU A 47 -42.28 -54.55 -23.57
N LEU A 48 -41.37 -54.11 -22.68
CA LEU A 48 -41.09 -54.79 -21.41
C LEU A 48 -41.76 -54.11 -20.22
N ARG A 49 -41.77 -52.78 -20.17
CA ARG A 49 -42.35 -51.98 -19.08
C ARG A 49 -42.92 -50.66 -19.59
N GLU A 50 -43.97 -50.21 -18.93
CA GLU A 50 -44.64 -48.93 -19.15
C GLU A 50 -44.88 -48.25 -17.80
N GLU A 51 -44.35 -47.04 -17.63
CA GLU A 51 -44.56 -46.23 -16.43
C GLU A 51 -44.87 -44.78 -16.85
N GLY A 52 -46.14 -44.39 -16.72
CA GLY A 52 -46.60 -43.06 -17.14
C GLY A 52 -46.42 -42.87 -18.66
N ARG A 53 -45.60 -41.88 -19.05
CA ARG A 53 -45.29 -41.61 -20.48
C ARG A 53 -44.00 -42.28 -20.96
N MET A 54 -43.41 -43.17 -20.16
CA MET A 54 -42.13 -43.82 -20.46
C MET A 54 -42.29 -45.30 -20.77
N TYR A 55 -41.64 -45.75 -21.83
CA TYR A 55 -41.74 -47.10 -22.37
C TYR A 55 -40.35 -47.72 -22.54
N LEU A 56 -40.17 -48.94 -22.04
CA LEU A 56 -38.93 -49.71 -22.19
C LEU A 56 -39.15 -50.82 -23.21
N TYR A 57 -38.44 -50.78 -24.34
CA TYR A 57 -38.50 -51.79 -25.38
C TYR A 57 -37.21 -52.63 -25.39
N ARG A 58 -37.35 -53.93 -25.63
CA ARG A 58 -36.25 -54.83 -25.96
C ARG A 58 -36.22 -55.11 -27.45
N ASN A 59 -35.16 -54.72 -28.13
CA ASN A 59 -34.90 -55.03 -29.52
C ASN A 59 -34.24 -56.40 -29.64
N THR A 60 -34.98 -57.40 -30.12
CA THR A 60 -34.49 -58.77 -30.29
C THR A 60 -33.53 -58.93 -31.47
N GLN A 61 -33.52 -58.00 -32.42
CA GLN A 61 -32.65 -58.04 -33.61
C GLN A 61 -31.26 -57.50 -33.32
N CYS A 62 -31.15 -56.44 -32.52
CA CYS A 62 -29.88 -55.77 -32.20
C CYS A 62 -29.39 -56.02 -30.76
N GLN A 63 -30.10 -56.84 -29.97
CA GLN A 63 -29.83 -57.08 -28.55
C GLN A 63 -29.65 -55.77 -27.75
N SER A 64 -30.54 -54.79 -27.97
CA SER A 64 -30.51 -53.50 -27.27
C SER A 64 -31.81 -53.26 -26.51
N TRP A 65 -31.72 -52.43 -25.47
CA TRP A 65 -32.85 -51.93 -24.70
C TRP A 65 -32.98 -50.42 -24.95
N ASP A 66 -34.14 -50.03 -25.47
CA ASP A 66 -34.46 -48.66 -25.85
C ASP A 66 -35.48 -48.10 -24.86
N CYS A 67 -35.16 -46.95 -24.24
CA CYS A 67 -36.10 -46.22 -23.40
C CYS A 67 -36.68 -45.03 -24.16
N LEU A 68 -37.99 -44.98 -24.30
CA LEU A 68 -38.72 -43.93 -25.00
C LEU A 68 -39.56 -43.10 -24.03
N LEU A 69 -39.60 -41.79 -24.29
CA LEU A 69 -40.53 -40.85 -23.67
C LEU A 69 -41.52 -40.35 -24.72
N MET A 70 -42.82 -40.49 -24.42
CA MET A 70 -43.91 -40.03 -25.27
C MET A 70 -44.25 -38.58 -24.97
N CYS A 71 -44.09 -37.70 -25.95
CA CYS A 71 -44.48 -36.29 -25.84
C CYS A 71 -45.86 -36.08 -26.48
N PRO A 72 -46.88 -35.57 -25.75
CA PRO A 72 -48.22 -35.34 -26.30
C PRO A 72 -48.25 -34.36 -27.48
N GLU A 73 -47.29 -33.45 -27.55
CA GLU A 73 -47.22 -32.42 -28.59
C GLU A 73 -46.82 -32.98 -29.96
N THR A 74 -46.15 -34.15 -29.99
CA THR A 74 -45.69 -34.82 -31.21
C THR A 74 -46.12 -36.30 -31.22
N PRO A 75 -47.40 -36.62 -31.47
CA PRO A 75 -47.93 -37.98 -31.34
C PRO A 75 -47.34 -39.00 -32.33
N THR A 76 -46.55 -38.56 -33.31
CA THR A 76 -45.87 -39.41 -34.31
C THR A 76 -44.39 -39.65 -34.00
N MET A 77 -43.80 -38.91 -33.05
CA MET A 77 -42.38 -38.96 -32.70
C MET A 77 -42.22 -39.12 -31.18
N ALA A 78 -41.28 -39.97 -30.75
CA ALA A 78 -40.91 -40.14 -29.35
C ALA A 78 -39.45 -39.77 -29.12
N LEU A 79 -39.12 -39.38 -27.88
CA LEU A 79 -37.74 -39.12 -27.48
C LEU A 79 -37.12 -40.42 -26.97
N ARG A 80 -36.15 -40.97 -27.69
CA ARG A 80 -35.32 -42.06 -27.20
C ARG A 80 -34.30 -41.51 -26.22
N LEU A 81 -34.41 -41.85 -24.94
CA LEU A 81 -33.54 -41.37 -23.86
C LEU A 81 -32.23 -42.16 -23.78
N PHE A 82 -32.28 -43.47 -24.04
CA PHE A 82 -31.10 -44.32 -24.17
C PHE A 82 -31.36 -45.53 -25.07
N GLN A 83 -30.28 -46.10 -25.57
CA GLN A 83 -30.15 -47.38 -26.26
C GLN A 83 -28.94 -48.12 -25.69
N VAL A 84 -29.15 -48.98 -24.71
CA VAL A 84 -28.07 -49.72 -24.02
C VAL A 84 -28.05 -51.19 -24.44
N ALA A 85 -26.89 -51.82 -24.40
CA ALA A 85 -26.71 -53.24 -24.73
C ALA A 85 -26.82 -54.17 -23.49
N SER A 86 -26.92 -53.61 -22.29
CA SER A 86 -27.03 -54.36 -21.03
C SER A 86 -28.44 -54.29 -20.46
N GLU A 87 -29.03 -55.44 -20.15
CA GLU A 87 -30.32 -55.53 -19.47
C GLU A 87 -30.27 -54.93 -18.06
N GLU A 88 -29.15 -55.13 -17.36
CA GLU A 88 -28.94 -54.62 -16.00
C GLU A 88 -28.95 -53.09 -15.97
N ASP A 89 -28.24 -52.44 -16.89
CA ASP A 89 -28.25 -50.97 -17.01
C ASP A 89 -29.65 -50.45 -17.35
N ALA A 90 -30.34 -51.09 -18.29
CA ALA A 90 -31.68 -50.69 -18.70
C ALA A 90 -32.68 -50.77 -17.53
N MET A 91 -32.63 -51.85 -16.75
CA MET A 91 -33.51 -52.07 -15.61
C MET A 91 -33.15 -51.19 -14.40
N ASN A 92 -31.89 -50.77 -14.27
CA ASN A 92 -31.45 -49.84 -13.23
C ASN A 92 -31.87 -48.39 -13.54
N TRP A 93 -31.68 -47.93 -14.79
CA TRP A 93 -31.95 -46.53 -15.16
C TRP A 93 -33.43 -46.24 -15.44
N PHE A 94 -34.20 -47.19 -15.98
CA PHE A 94 -35.60 -46.96 -16.36
C PHE A 94 -36.47 -46.46 -15.19
N PRO A 95 -36.47 -47.07 -13.98
CA PRO A 95 -37.26 -46.57 -12.85
C PRO A 95 -36.81 -45.18 -12.37
N GLN A 96 -35.50 -44.91 -12.40
CA GLN A 96 -34.97 -43.60 -11.99
C GLN A 96 -35.42 -42.49 -12.94
N TYR A 97 -35.43 -42.77 -14.25
CA TYR A 97 -35.91 -41.81 -15.24
C TYR A 97 -37.43 -41.62 -15.15
N ALA A 98 -38.19 -42.72 -15.02
CA ALA A 98 -39.64 -42.68 -14.89
C ALA A 98 -40.09 -41.81 -13.70
N LEU A 99 -39.40 -41.94 -12.56
CA LEU A 99 -39.68 -41.16 -11.38
C LEU A 99 -39.23 -39.69 -11.51
N LYS A 100 -37.98 -39.46 -11.96
CA LYS A 100 -37.36 -38.12 -11.91
C LYS A 100 -37.72 -37.22 -13.08
N LEU A 101 -38.04 -37.76 -14.26
CA LEU A 101 -38.41 -36.98 -15.46
C LEU A 101 -39.86 -36.50 -15.43
N ARG A 102 -40.71 -37.11 -14.62
CA ARG A 102 -42.14 -36.81 -14.52
C ARG A 102 -42.47 -35.31 -14.39
N PRO A 103 -41.86 -34.56 -13.46
CA PRO A 103 -42.15 -33.14 -13.32
C PRO A 103 -41.78 -32.29 -14.54
N PHE A 104 -40.84 -32.76 -15.38
CA PHE A 104 -40.32 -31.99 -16.50
C PHE A 104 -41.23 -32.11 -17.73
N TYR A 105 -41.69 -33.31 -18.08
CA TYR A 105 -42.59 -33.51 -19.22
C TYR A 105 -44.06 -33.16 -18.92
N GLU A 106 -44.45 -33.08 -17.64
CA GLU A 106 -45.78 -32.62 -17.24
C GLU A 106 -45.89 -31.09 -17.26
N THR A 107 -44.78 -30.36 -17.13
CA THR A 107 -44.75 -28.89 -17.06
C THR A 107 -44.25 -28.22 -18.33
N LEU A 108 -43.36 -28.86 -19.09
CA LEU A 108 -42.71 -28.29 -20.27
C LEU A 108 -42.80 -29.22 -21.48
N PRO A 109 -42.93 -28.66 -22.70
CA PRO A 109 -42.77 -29.43 -23.92
C PRO A 109 -41.30 -29.81 -24.09
N LEU A 110 -40.98 -31.09 -23.90
CA LEU A 110 -39.61 -31.58 -23.97
C LEU A 110 -39.19 -31.86 -25.42
N LYS A 111 -38.01 -31.35 -25.80
CA LYS A 111 -37.30 -31.66 -27.05
C LYS A 111 -36.01 -32.40 -26.75
N ALA A 112 -35.39 -33.03 -27.75
CA ALA A 112 -34.13 -33.75 -27.56
C ALA A 112 -33.02 -32.87 -26.93
N GLU A 113 -32.90 -31.62 -27.38
CA GLU A 113 -31.91 -30.65 -26.89
C GLU A 113 -32.10 -30.26 -25.42
N THR A 114 -33.35 -30.08 -24.98
CA THR A 114 -33.66 -29.71 -23.58
C THR A 114 -33.66 -30.91 -22.64
N THR A 115 -33.89 -32.11 -23.17
CA THR A 115 -33.98 -33.36 -22.39
C THR A 115 -32.61 -33.96 -22.14
N GLN A 116 -31.65 -33.77 -23.06
CA GLN A 116 -30.29 -34.29 -22.92
C GLN A 116 -29.62 -33.82 -21.60
N PRO A 117 -29.60 -32.52 -21.24
CA PRO A 117 -29.01 -32.08 -19.97
C PRO A 117 -29.68 -32.69 -18.74
N ILE A 118 -31.00 -32.87 -18.76
CA ILE A 118 -31.78 -33.44 -17.64
C ILE A 118 -31.39 -34.92 -17.44
N VAL A 119 -31.34 -35.68 -18.52
CA VAL A 119 -30.96 -37.09 -18.52
C VAL A 119 -29.50 -37.26 -18.09
N ASP A 120 -28.61 -36.41 -18.58
CA ASP A 120 -27.20 -36.42 -18.18
C ASP A 120 -27.04 -36.10 -16.68
N CYS A 121 -27.80 -35.15 -16.15
CA CYS A 121 -27.81 -34.85 -14.71
C CYS A 121 -28.28 -36.04 -13.86
N ILE A 122 -29.33 -36.75 -14.27
CA ILE A 122 -29.81 -37.94 -13.55
C ILE A 122 -28.73 -39.03 -13.51
N ARG A 123 -27.97 -39.18 -14.59
CA ARG A 123 -26.90 -40.19 -14.67
C ARG A 123 -25.68 -39.81 -13.85
N ASN A 124 -25.26 -38.55 -13.92
CA ASN A 124 -24.08 -38.06 -13.20
C ASN A 124 -24.34 -37.98 -11.69
N HIS A 125 -25.60 -37.75 -11.29
CA HIS A 125 -26.01 -37.63 -9.89
C HIS A 125 -27.28 -38.46 -9.60
N PRO A 126 -27.16 -39.79 -9.43
CA PRO A 126 -28.29 -40.70 -9.20
C PRO A 126 -29.04 -40.45 -7.87
N ASP A 127 -28.42 -39.76 -6.94
CA ASP A 127 -28.94 -39.38 -5.62
C ASP A 127 -29.74 -38.06 -5.63
N TRP A 128 -29.62 -37.26 -6.69
CA TRP A 128 -30.31 -35.98 -6.80
C TRP A 128 -31.82 -36.12 -6.96
N SER A 129 -32.57 -35.31 -6.23
CA SER A 129 -34.03 -35.17 -6.42
C SER A 129 -34.35 -34.38 -7.70
N SER A 130 -35.60 -34.45 -8.17
CA SER A 130 -36.07 -33.63 -9.30
C SER A 130 -35.91 -32.12 -9.04
N GLY A 131 -35.89 -31.70 -7.78
CA GLY A 131 -35.59 -30.31 -7.39
C GLY A 131 -34.15 -29.90 -7.70
N HIS A 132 -33.17 -30.74 -7.35
CA HIS A 132 -31.76 -30.49 -7.67
C HIS A 132 -31.55 -30.41 -9.18
N ILE A 133 -32.15 -31.34 -9.93
CA ILE A 133 -32.04 -31.36 -11.39
C ILE A 133 -32.68 -30.11 -12.02
N ALA A 134 -33.83 -29.67 -11.52
CA ALA A 134 -34.50 -28.46 -12.00
C ALA A 134 -33.65 -27.21 -11.77
N VAL A 135 -32.96 -27.11 -10.62
CA VAL A 135 -31.99 -26.04 -10.33
C VAL A 135 -30.75 -26.18 -11.22
N GLU A 136 -30.21 -27.39 -11.40
CA GLU A 136 -29.01 -27.64 -12.22
C GLU A 136 -29.22 -27.27 -13.69
N THR A 137 -30.41 -27.59 -14.22
CA THR A 137 -30.75 -27.37 -15.63
C THR A 137 -31.36 -25.98 -15.88
N GLY A 138 -31.59 -25.17 -14.84
CA GLY A 138 -32.21 -23.84 -14.94
C GLY A 138 -33.70 -23.89 -15.30
N LEU A 139 -34.35 -25.06 -15.18
CA LEU A 139 -35.76 -25.28 -15.50
C LEU A 139 -36.66 -24.88 -14.33
N ARG A 140 -36.62 -23.58 -14.03
CA ARG A 140 -37.32 -22.91 -12.92
C ARG A 140 -38.82 -23.19 -12.85
N MET A 141 -39.50 -23.27 -14.01
CA MET A 141 -40.94 -23.56 -14.09
C MET A 141 -41.32 -24.90 -13.45
N CYS A 142 -40.40 -25.89 -13.48
CA CYS A 142 -40.62 -27.21 -12.90
C CYS A 142 -40.63 -27.19 -11.36
N LEU A 143 -40.09 -26.15 -10.72
CA LEU A 143 -40.07 -26.03 -9.24
C LEU A 143 -41.48 -25.90 -8.64
N LYS A 144 -42.45 -25.40 -9.43
CA LYS A 144 -43.86 -25.27 -9.05
C LYS A 144 -44.63 -26.59 -9.08
N HIS A 145 -44.05 -27.65 -9.64
CA HIS A 145 -44.72 -28.93 -9.76
C HIS A 145 -44.90 -29.58 -8.39
N ASN A 146 -46.10 -30.10 -8.08
CA ASN A 146 -46.43 -30.69 -6.77
C ASN A 146 -45.41 -31.74 -6.31
N TYR A 147 -44.93 -32.57 -7.23
CA TYR A 147 -43.92 -33.59 -6.92
C TYR A 147 -42.57 -32.97 -6.52
N VAL A 148 -42.13 -31.90 -7.21
CA VAL A 148 -40.88 -31.19 -6.88
C VAL A 148 -41.01 -30.46 -5.55
N GLN A 149 -42.16 -29.82 -5.29
CA GLN A 149 -42.44 -29.18 -4.01
C GLN A 149 -42.39 -30.17 -2.84
N SER A 150 -42.91 -31.39 -3.02
CA SER A 150 -42.83 -32.44 -1.99
C SER A 150 -41.38 -32.87 -1.66
N GLN A 151 -40.42 -32.59 -2.55
CA GLN A 151 -39.00 -32.95 -2.42
C GLN A 151 -38.08 -31.73 -2.40
N ILE A 152 -38.61 -30.52 -2.17
CA ILE A 152 -37.82 -29.27 -2.25
C ILE A 152 -36.73 -29.18 -1.18
N ASN A 153 -36.90 -29.94 -0.10
CA ASN A 153 -35.95 -30.06 1.01
C ASN A 153 -35.23 -31.42 1.04
N ALA A 154 -35.33 -32.21 -0.04
CA ALA A 154 -34.59 -33.45 -0.16
C ALA A 154 -33.08 -33.18 -0.11
N ARG A 155 -32.33 -34.13 0.44
CA ARG A 155 -30.88 -34.04 0.58
C ARG A 155 -30.21 -35.02 -0.36
N ASP A 156 -29.21 -34.55 -1.08
CA ASP A 156 -28.36 -35.38 -1.93
C ASP A 156 -27.36 -36.21 -1.09
N ALA A 157 -26.45 -36.91 -1.77
CA ALA A 157 -25.38 -37.67 -1.14
C ALA A 157 -24.36 -36.78 -0.42
N SER A 158 -24.27 -35.48 -0.68
CA SER A 158 -23.44 -34.55 0.10
C SER A 158 -24.22 -33.89 1.26
N GLY A 159 -25.52 -34.15 1.35
CA GLY A 159 -26.42 -33.55 2.32
C GLY A 159 -26.98 -32.19 1.88
N GLN A 160 -26.64 -31.71 0.68
CA GLN A 160 -27.10 -30.47 0.08
C GLN A 160 -28.57 -30.58 -0.33
N THR A 161 -29.26 -29.44 -0.30
CA THR A 161 -30.63 -29.29 -0.81
C THR A 161 -30.63 -28.51 -2.13
N PRO A 162 -31.73 -28.50 -2.91
CA PRO A 162 -31.84 -27.67 -4.11
C PRO A 162 -31.52 -26.19 -3.86
N LEU A 163 -31.83 -25.68 -2.66
CA LEU A 163 -31.49 -24.31 -2.26
C LEU A 163 -29.98 -24.11 -2.06
N HIS A 164 -29.25 -25.11 -1.53
CA HIS A 164 -27.78 -25.04 -1.46
C HIS A 164 -27.17 -24.90 -2.86
N LEU A 165 -27.63 -25.73 -3.81
CA LEU A 165 -27.16 -25.72 -5.18
C LEU A 165 -27.47 -24.39 -5.90
N ALA A 166 -28.67 -23.84 -5.68
CA ALA A 166 -29.05 -22.54 -6.24
C ALA A 166 -28.16 -21.40 -5.70
N CYS A 167 -27.84 -21.44 -4.39
CA CYS A 167 -26.94 -20.49 -3.75
C CYS A 167 -25.49 -20.65 -4.24
N GLU A 168 -25.02 -21.89 -4.38
CA GLU A 168 -23.68 -22.20 -4.89
C GLU A 168 -23.49 -21.72 -6.33
N ARG A 169 -24.54 -21.71 -7.14
CA ARG A 169 -24.54 -21.20 -8.52
C ARG A 169 -24.68 -19.68 -8.63
N GLY A 170 -25.09 -19.02 -7.55
CA GLY A 170 -25.35 -17.58 -7.56
C GLY A 170 -26.61 -17.17 -8.33
N ASP A 171 -27.55 -18.10 -8.60
CA ASP A 171 -28.77 -17.81 -9.35
C ASP A 171 -29.82 -17.11 -8.47
N VAL A 172 -29.79 -15.78 -8.47
CA VAL A 172 -30.65 -14.91 -7.67
C VAL A 172 -32.14 -15.18 -7.92
N VAL A 173 -32.53 -15.42 -9.17
CA VAL A 173 -33.93 -15.61 -9.55
C VAL A 173 -34.42 -16.95 -9.02
N CYS A 174 -33.63 -18.00 -9.22
CA CYS A 174 -33.94 -19.33 -8.70
C CYS A 174 -34.01 -19.34 -7.17
N VAL A 175 -33.06 -18.70 -6.48
CA VAL A 175 -33.08 -18.56 -5.01
C VAL A 175 -34.36 -17.84 -4.55
N LYS A 176 -34.75 -16.76 -5.22
CA LYS A 176 -35.97 -16.02 -4.90
C LYS A 176 -37.23 -16.88 -5.07
N GLU A 177 -37.36 -17.59 -6.20
CA GLU A 177 -38.49 -18.49 -6.46
C GLU A 177 -38.55 -19.63 -5.44
N LEU A 178 -37.41 -20.24 -5.09
CA LEU A 178 -37.33 -21.30 -4.08
C LEU A 178 -37.79 -20.84 -2.69
N LEU A 179 -37.47 -19.61 -2.30
CA LEU A 179 -37.82 -19.06 -1.00
C LEU A 179 -39.25 -18.51 -0.94
N GLU A 180 -39.68 -17.76 -1.96
CA GLU A 180 -40.98 -17.10 -1.98
C GLU A 180 -42.12 -18.04 -2.36
N GLU A 181 -41.93 -18.84 -3.42
CA GLU A 181 -42.99 -19.66 -4.01
C GLU A 181 -42.96 -21.09 -3.50
N SER A 182 -41.77 -21.69 -3.34
CA SER A 182 -41.63 -23.10 -2.93
C SER A 182 -41.40 -23.31 -1.43
N GLN A 183 -41.29 -22.23 -0.64
CA GLN A 183 -41.10 -22.28 0.82
C GLN A 183 -39.93 -23.21 1.25
N ALA A 184 -38.82 -23.18 0.51
CA ALA A 184 -37.64 -23.97 0.82
C ALA A 184 -37.03 -23.59 2.18
N ARG A 185 -36.59 -24.60 2.94
CA ARG A 185 -36.02 -24.41 4.27
C ARG A 185 -34.57 -23.91 4.19
N THR A 186 -34.26 -22.89 4.99
CA THR A 186 -32.92 -22.27 5.05
C THR A 186 -32.03 -22.77 6.19
N ASP A 187 -32.56 -23.65 7.05
CA ASP A 187 -31.91 -24.15 8.27
C ASP A 187 -31.24 -25.53 8.10
N ILE A 188 -31.49 -26.20 6.98
CA ILE A 188 -30.93 -27.52 6.70
C ILE A 188 -29.43 -27.37 6.46
N LYS A 189 -28.63 -28.17 7.18
CA LYS A 189 -27.18 -28.23 7.03
C LYS A 189 -26.76 -29.37 6.12
N ASP A 190 -25.72 -29.21 5.32
CA ASP A 190 -25.10 -30.29 4.55
C ASP A 190 -24.21 -31.21 5.43
N ARG A 191 -23.43 -32.12 4.85
CA ARG A 191 -22.49 -32.98 5.60
C ARG A 191 -21.34 -32.21 6.26
N ASN A 192 -20.97 -31.04 5.74
CA ASN A 192 -19.96 -30.15 6.30
C ASN A 192 -20.54 -29.21 7.37
N GLY A 193 -21.84 -29.33 7.68
CA GLY A 193 -22.54 -28.43 8.60
C GLY A 193 -22.88 -27.08 7.98
N GLU A 194 -22.70 -26.91 6.66
CA GLU A 194 -22.93 -25.66 5.95
C GLU A 194 -24.43 -25.47 5.69
N THR A 195 -24.94 -24.27 5.95
CA THR A 195 -26.30 -23.85 5.56
C THR A 195 -26.31 -23.29 4.13
N PRO A 196 -27.46 -23.06 3.47
CA PRO A 196 -27.50 -22.39 2.18
C PRO A 196 -26.82 -21.01 2.19
N MET A 197 -26.81 -20.36 3.35
CA MET A 197 -26.12 -19.09 3.57
C MET A 197 -24.60 -19.22 3.41
N HIS A 198 -24.01 -20.33 3.87
CA HIS A 198 -22.59 -20.63 3.65
C HIS A 198 -22.29 -20.88 2.17
N SER A 199 -23.14 -21.64 1.47
CA SER A 199 -22.99 -21.85 0.02
C SER A 199 -23.07 -20.53 -0.75
N ALA A 200 -24.00 -19.64 -0.40
CA ALA A 200 -24.07 -18.30 -0.98
C ALA A 200 -22.82 -17.48 -0.68
N ALA A 201 -22.27 -17.59 0.54
CA ALA A 201 -21.09 -16.83 0.96
C ALA A 201 -19.80 -17.22 0.23
N LYS A 202 -19.76 -18.41 -0.41
CA LYS A 202 -18.64 -18.83 -1.25
C LYS A 202 -18.55 -18.04 -2.56
N GLN A 203 -19.69 -17.53 -3.02
CA GLN A 203 -19.80 -16.74 -4.23
C GLN A 203 -19.68 -15.24 -3.93
N ASP A 204 -19.28 -14.47 -4.94
CA ASP A 204 -19.28 -13.00 -4.87
C ASP A 204 -20.60 -12.41 -5.40
N SER A 205 -21.73 -12.97 -4.95
CA SER A 205 -23.07 -12.57 -5.38
C SER A 205 -23.84 -11.92 -4.21
N PRO A 206 -23.66 -10.60 -3.99
CA PRO A 206 -24.33 -9.91 -2.88
C PRO A 206 -25.86 -9.96 -2.99
N ALA A 207 -26.39 -10.06 -4.21
CA ALA A 207 -27.83 -10.15 -4.45
C ALA A 207 -28.46 -11.43 -3.85
N VAL A 208 -27.75 -12.57 -3.92
CA VAL A 208 -28.23 -13.82 -3.28
C VAL A 208 -28.30 -13.66 -1.77
N ILE A 209 -27.30 -13.01 -1.17
CA ILE A 209 -27.26 -12.74 0.27
C ILE A 209 -28.42 -11.85 0.68
N GLN A 210 -28.67 -10.76 -0.06
CA GLN A 210 -29.78 -9.85 0.21
C GLN A 210 -31.14 -10.54 0.14
N VAL A 211 -31.36 -11.40 -0.86
CA VAL A 211 -32.58 -12.19 -0.99
C VAL A 211 -32.75 -13.14 0.21
N LEU A 212 -31.69 -13.82 0.64
CA LEU A 212 -31.72 -14.68 1.83
C LEU A 212 -32.03 -13.87 3.10
N CYS A 213 -31.33 -12.75 3.33
CA CYS A 213 -31.52 -11.89 4.50
C CYS A 213 -32.93 -11.26 4.56
N SER A 214 -33.58 -10.99 3.43
CA SER A 214 -34.95 -10.45 3.37
C SER A 214 -36.00 -11.34 4.06
N ARG A 215 -35.71 -12.64 4.18
CA ARG A 215 -36.57 -13.65 4.81
C ARG A 215 -35.97 -14.15 6.12
N LEU A 216 -35.72 -13.26 7.11
CA LEU A 216 -35.35 -13.62 8.50
C LEU A 216 -34.53 -14.93 8.61
N CYS A 217 -33.47 -15.04 7.83
CA CYS A 217 -32.72 -16.30 7.73
C CYS A 217 -32.00 -16.56 9.05
N SER A 218 -32.30 -17.66 9.72
CA SER A 218 -31.64 -18.09 10.96
C SER A 218 -30.14 -18.38 10.77
N GLY A 219 -29.72 -18.68 9.54
CA GLY A 219 -28.38 -19.17 9.22
C GLY A 219 -27.24 -18.13 9.11
N VAL A 220 -27.52 -16.83 9.27
CA VAL A 220 -26.51 -15.77 9.04
C VAL A 220 -25.33 -15.84 10.02
N ASN A 221 -25.60 -16.29 11.25
CA ASN A 221 -24.59 -16.42 12.32
C ASN A 221 -24.35 -17.88 12.74
N GLU A 222 -24.92 -18.84 12.01
CA GLU A 222 -24.71 -20.27 12.28
C GLU A 222 -23.28 -20.67 11.92
N VAL A 223 -22.70 -21.56 12.72
CA VAL A 223 -21.39 -22.13 12.43
C VAL A 223 -21.53 -23.49 11.74
N ASN A 224 -20.63 -23.75 10.79
CA ASN A 224 -20.46 -25.05 10.16
C ASN A 224 -19.60 -26.00 11.04
N SER A 225 -19.31 -27.21 10.53
CA SER A 225 -18.51 -28.20 11.28
C SER A 225 -17.05 -27.78 11.51
N THR A 226 -16.53 -26.79 10.78
CA THR A 226 -15.20 -26.21 11.00
C THR A 226 -15.23 -25.00 11.94
N GLY A 227 -16.40 -24.66 12.48
CA GLY A 227 -16.62 -23.50 13.33
C GLY A 227 -16.61 -22.16 12.58
N GLU A 228 -16.78 -22.16 11.25
CA GLU A 228 -16.85 -20.93 10.45
C GLU A 228 -18.32 -20.49 10.30
N THR A 229 -18.58 -19.18 10.43
CA THR A 229 -19.86 -18.58 9.98
C THR A 229 -19.80 -18.23 8.50
N PRO A 230 -20.92 -17.90 7.83
CA PRO A 230 -20.90 -17.40 6.45
C PRO A 230 -19.96 -16.21 6.27
N LEU A 231 -19.88 -15.32 7.26
CA LEU A 231 -18.96 -14.19 7.26
C LEU A 231 -17.49 -14.63 7.27
N HIS A 232 -17.12 -15.66 8.05
CA HIS A 232 -15.78 -16.24 8.02
C HIS A 232 -15.42 -16.82 6.65
N VAL A 233 -16.36 -17.54 6.01
CA VAL A 233 -16.16 -18.13 4.68
C VAL A 233 -15.95 -17.05 3.63
N ALA A 234 -16.78 -16.00 3.64
CA ALA A 234 -16.63 -14.86 2.73
C ALA A 234 -15.28 -14.15 2.93
N CYS A 235 -14.87 -13.95 4.18
CA CYS A 235 -13.57 -13.36 4.52
C CYS A 235 -12.38 -14.20 4.06
N ARG A 236 -12.46 -15.53 4.23
CA ARG A 236 -11.41 -16.47 3.80
C ARG A 236 -11.25 -16.51 2.28
N LEU A 237 -12.33 -16.29 1.54
CA LEU A 237 -12.36 -16.34 0.08
C LEU A 237 -12.24 -14.96 -0.59
N GLY A 238 -12.05 -13.89 0.19
CA GLY A 238 -11.90 -12.53 -0.34
C GLY A 238 -13.15 -11.96 -1.02
N ARG A 239 -14.36 -12.42 -0.64
CA ARG A 239 -15.62 -12.01 -1.27
C ARG A 239 -16.15 -10.70 -0.67
N VAL A 240 -15.55 -9.57 -1.07
CA VAL A 240 -15.83 -8.24 -0.48
C VAL A 240 -17.30 -7.85 -0.62
N GLY A 241 -17.92 -8.07 -1.79
CA GLY A 241 -19.33 -7.74 -2.02
C GLY A 241 -20.26 -8.53 -1.11
N THR A 242 -19.97 -9.82 -0.95
CA THR A 242 -20.69 -10.73 -0.05
C THR A 242 -20.48 -10.37 1.43
N VAL A 243 -19.26 -10.01 1.85
CA VAL A 243 -18.98 -9.54 3.22
C VAL A 243 -19.86 -8.33 3.55
N LYS A 244 -19.90 -7.34 2.67
CA LYS A 244 -20.76 -6.17 2.83
C LYS A 244 -22.23 -6.55 2.95
N ALA A 245 -22.73 -7.38 2.04
CA ALA A 245 -24.13 -7.81 2.06
C ALA A 245 -24.51 -8.62 3.31
N LEU A 246 -23.58 -9.43 3.84
CA LEU A 246 -23.77 -10.18 5.09
C LEU A 246 -23.86 -9.23 6.28
N LEU A 247 -22.97 -8.24 6.36
CA LEU A 247 -22.96 -7.22 7.42
C LEU A 247 -24.24 -6.37 7.39
N ASP A 248 -24.63 -5.88 6.21
CA ASP A 248 -25.91 -5.17 5.99
C ASP A 248 -27.12 -6.05 6.35
N GLY A 249 -26.99 -7.37 6.17
CA GLY A 249 -27.98 -8.39 6.50
C GLY A 249 -28.02 -8.82 7.97
N GLY A 250 -27.27 -8.17 8.86
CA GLY A 250 -27.25 -8.45 10.30
C GLY A 250 -26.29 -9.56 10.74
N ALA A 251 -25.27 -9.88 9.94
CA ALA A 251 -24.18 -10.75 10.37
C ALA A 251 -23.40 -10.11 11.51
N LYS A 252 -23.12 -10.89 12.54
CA LYS A 252 -22.39 -10.44 13.72
C LYS A 252 -20.89 -10.67 13.54
N CYS A 253 -20.11 -9.65 13.87
CA CYS A 253 -18.66 -9.72 13.87
C CYS A 253 -18.07 -10.35 15.15
N ASP A 254 -18.88 -10.55 16.19
CA ASP A 254 -18.45 -11.06 17.50
C ASP A 254 -18.48 -12.60 17.63
N VAL A 255 -18.88 -13.32 16.58
CA VAL A 255 -18.90 -14.78 16.60
C VAL A 255 -17.48 -15.31 16.42
N ILE A 256 -17.00 -16.05 17.40
CA ILE A 256 -15.66 -16.64 17.40
C ILE A 256 -15.70 -17.96 16.63
N GLY A 257 -14.99 -18.01 15.50
CA GLY A 257 -14.76 -19.25 14.76
C GLY A 257 -13.42 -19.91 15.08
N SER A 258 -13.06 -20.93 14.30
CA SER A 258 -11.80 -21.68 14.49
C SER A 258 -10.53 -20.86 14.29
N SER A 259 -10.61 -19.73 13.60
CA SER A 259 -9.50 -18.78 13.38
C SER A 259 -9.64 -17.48 14.17
N GLY A 260 -10.51 -17.44 15.18
CA GLY A 260 -10.87 -16.23 15.92
C GLY A 260 -12.09 -15.56 15.30
N TYR A 261 -12.20 -14.23 15.45
CA TYR A 261 -13.27 -13.44 14.84
C TYR A 261 -13.13 -13.37 13.30
N PRO A 262 -14.19 -12.99 12.56
CA PRO A 262 -14.15 -12.86 11.09
C PRO A 262 -13.01 -11.97 10.57
N ILE A 263 -12.70 -10.88 11.30
CA ILE A 263 -11.55 -10.02 10.98
C ILE A 263 -10.23 -10.79 11.02
N HIS A 264 -10.03 -11.70 11.99
CA HIS A 264 -8.83 -12.54 12.07
C HIS A 264 -8.73 -13.51 10.90
N SER A 265 -9.86 -14.05 10.43
CA SER A 265 -9.89 -14.84 9.19
C SER A 265 -9.46 -13.99 7.99
N ALA A 266 -10.03 -12.79 7.82
CA ALA A 266 -9.62 -11.87 6.75
C ALA A 266 -8.12 -11.51 6.83
N MET A 267 -7.60 -11.23 8.03
CA MET A 267 -6.17 -10.97 8.26
C MET A 267 -5.29 -12.18 7.93
N LYS A 268 -5.72 -13.39 8.28
CA LYS A 268 -4.98 -14.64 8.00
C LYS A 268 -4.82 -14.88 6.50
N TYR A 269 -5.81 -14.50 5.69
CA TYR A 269 -5.78 -14.64 4.22
C TYR A 269 -5.34 -13.35 3.50
N SER A 270 -5.01 -12.30 4.25
CA SER A 270 -4.56 -11.00 3.73
C SER A 270 -5.60 -10.25 2.90
N GLU A 271 -6.89 -10.43 3.19
CA GLU A 271 -7.99 -9.88 2.39
C GLU A 271 -8.34 -8.45 2.81
N LYS A 272 -7.60 -7.47 2.24
CA LYS A 272 -7.74 -6.04 2.57
C LYS A 272 -9.18 -5.52 2.48
N GLY A 273 -9.87 -5.80 1.37
CA GLY A 273 -11.23 -5.30 1.15
C GLY A 273 -12.22 -5.80 2.21
N CYS A 274 -12.09 -7.07 2.63
CA CYS A 274 -12.91 -7.63 3.70
C CYS A 274 -12.63 -6.94 5.04
N VAL A 275 -11.36 -6.66 5.37
CA VAL A 275 -10.98 -5.96 6.60
C VAL A 275 -11.57 -4.55 6.63
N GLU A 276 -11.49 -3.81 5.52
CA GLU A 276 -12.05 -2.46 5.43
C GLU A 276 -13.57 -2.46 5.61
N GLU A 277 -14.30 -3.38 4.98
CA GLU A 277 -15.76 -3.47 5.15
C GLU A 277 -16.17 -3.89 6.57
N ILE A 278 -15.43 -4.80 7.22
CA ILE A 278 -15.69 -5.18 8.62
C ILE A 278 -15.48 -3.98 9.54
N LEU A 279 -14.39 -3.22 9.38
CA LEU A 279 -14.10 -2.07 10.23
C LEU A 279 -15.08 -0.91 10.02
N LYS A 280 -15.63 -0.75 8.81
CA LYS A 280 -16.73 0.20 8.53
C LYS A 280 -18.01 -0.18 9.27
N ALA A 281 -18.33 -1.49 9.32
CA ALA A 281 -19.54 -1.96 9.97
C ALA A 281 -19.43 -2.01 11.50
N ASP A 282 -18.28 -2.46 12.03
CA ASP A 282 -18.01 -2.54 13.47
C ASP A 282 -16.56 -2.13 13.77
N PRO A 283 -16.33 -0.85 14.14
CA PRO A 283 -15.00 -0.35 14.51
C PRO A 283 -14.38 -1.07 15.71
N ASN A 284 -15.17 -1.72 16.57
CA ASN A 284 -14.64 -2.42 17.75
C ASN A 284 -13.80 -3.64 17.37
N GLN A 285 -13.96 -4.17 16.15
CA GLN A 285 -13.15 -5.27 15.64
C GLN A 285 -11.67 -4.95 15.56
N LEU A 286 -11.30 -3.66 15.54
CA LEU A 286 -9.91 -3.20 15.60
C LEU A 286 -9.18 -3.66 16.87
N HIS A 287 -9.93 -3.84 17.96
CA HIS A 287 -9.42 -4.26 19.27
C HIS A 287 -9.79 -5.70 19.63
N ALA A 288 -10.41 -6.44 18.69
CA ALA A 288 -10.76 -7.84 18.90
C ALA A 288 -9.49 -8.66 19.11
N GLN A 289 -9.44 -9.42 20.20
CA GLN A 289 -8.28 -10.23 20.55
C GLN A 289 -8.54 -11.68 20.13
N ASP A 290 -7.58 -12.30 19.44
CA ASP A 290 -7.70 -13.72 19.10
C ASP A 290 -7.77 -14.60 20.36
N ALA A 291 -8.53 -15.69 20.30
CA ALA A 291 -8.81 -16.52 21.46
C ALA A 291 -7.59 -17.31 21.99
N LEU A 292 -6.54 -17.51 21.18
CA LEU A 292 -5.42 -18.38 21.52
C LEU A 292 -4.25 -17.59 22.12
N TYR A 293 -3.90 -16.46 21.51
CA TYR A 293 -2.74 -15.64 21.90
C TYR A 293 -3.13 -14.27 22.44
N GLY A 294 -4.38 -13.83 22.32
CA GLY A 294 -4.82 -12.50 22.75
C GLY A 294 -4.28 -11.36 21.87
N GLY A 295 -3.84 -11.65 20.64
CA GLY A 295 -3.33 -10.68 19.70
C GLY A 295 -4.47 -9.94 18.97
N THR A 296 -4.31 -8.63 18.78
CA THR A 296 -5.21 -7.80 17.95
C THR A 296 -5.03 -8.13 16.46
N PRO A 297 -5.90 -7.63 15.55
CA PRO A 297 -5.72 -7.85 14.10
C PRO A 297 -4.33 -7.43 13.61
N LEU A 298 -3.74 -6.38 14.19
CA LEU A 298 -2.40 -5.90 13.86
C LEU A 298 -1.29 -6.92 14.13
N HIS A 299 -1.45 -7.82 15.10
CA HIS A 299 -0.48 -8.89 15.38
C HIS A 299 -0.38 -9.90 14.23
N TRP A 300 -1.48 -10.07 13.47
CA TRP A 300 -1.61 -11.08 12.43
C TRP A 300 -1.42 -10.51 11.02
N SER A 301 -1.08 -9.23 10.89
CA SER A 301 -0.85 -8.58 9.61
C SER A 301 0.35 -9.19 8.87
N LYS A 302 0.16 -9.46 7.58
CA LYS A 302 1.21 -10.05 6.72
C LYS A 302 1.86 -9.05 5.79
N THR A 303 1.14 -8.00 5.41
CA THR A 303 1.54 -7.03 4.40
C THR A 303 1.59 -5.63 4.99
N ALA A 304 2.40 -4.76 4.36
CA ALA A 304 2.51 -3.35 4.72
C ALA A 304 1.16 -2.62 4.57
N GLU A 305 0.36 -2.98 3.55
CA GLU A 305 -0.94 -2.38 3.29
C GLU A 305 -1.93 -2.65 4.43
N LEU A 306 -1.97 -3.88 4.95
CA LEU A 306 -2.86 -4.21 6.06
C LEU A 306 -2.44 -3.52 7.36
N CYS A 307 -1.14 -3.41 7.63
CA CYS A 307 -0.65 -2.60 8.74
C CYS A 307 -1.13 -1.15 8.61
N ARG A 308 -0.97 -0.55 7.41
CA ARG A 308 -1.38 0.84 7.14
C ARG A 308 -2.86 1.05 7.40
N VAL A 309 -3.73 0.22 6.82
CA VAL A 309 -5.19 0.32 7.02
C VAL A 309 -5.56 0.27 8.50
N LEU A 310 -5.00 -0.66 9.27
CA LEU A 310 -5.31 -0.78 10.70
C LEU A 310 -4.79 0.41 11.52
N LEU A 311 -3.61 0.92 11.20
CA LEU A 311 -3.01 2.05 11.91
C LEU A 311 -3.70 3.38 11.57
N GLU A 312 -4.11 3.58 10.32
CA GLU A 312 -4.90 4.75 9.90
C GLU A 312 -6.28 4.80 10.58
N GLN A 313 -6.86 3.64 10.92
CA GLN A 313 -8.08 3.53 11.72
C GLN A 313 -7.84 3.66 13.24
N GLY A 314 -6.61 3.94 13.68
CA GLY A 314 -6.28 4.21 15.08
C GLY A 314 -5.94 2.97 15.92
N CYS A 315 -5.47 1.87 15.31
CA CYS A 315 -5.05 0.70 16.08
C CYS A 315 -3.86 1.04 17.00
N SER A 316 -3.88 0.56 18.24
CA SER A 316 -2.74 0.67 19.14
C SER A 316 -1.56 -0.15 18.60
N VAL A 317 -0.46 0.54 18.27
CA VAL A 317 0.74 -0.07 17.69
C VAL A 317 1.56 -0.86 18.71
N ASN A 318 1.51 -0.47 19.98
CA ASN A 318 2.33 -1.02 21.07
C ASN A 318 1.54 -1.97 22.00
N TYR A 319 0.37 -2.45 21.56
CA TYR A 319 -0.39 -3.44 22.32
C TYR A 319 0.41 -4.75 22.47
N LEU A 320 0.33 -5.36 23.65
CA LEU A 320 0.95 -6.65 23.96
C LEU A 320 -0.12 -7.74 24.01
N SER A 321 0.12 -8.84 23.30
CA SER A 321 -0.69 -10.05 23.36
C SER A 321 -0.62 -10.70 24.76
N ASN A 322 -1.41 -11.76 24.99
CA ASN A 322 -1.33 -12.55 26.23
C ASN A 322 -0.01 -13.31 26.36
N THR A 323 0.73 -13.51 25.24
CA THR A 323 2.10 -14.04 25.26
C THR A 323 3.14 -12.97 25.58
N GLY A 324 2.72 -11.71 25.74
CA GLY A 324 3.59 -10.56 25.93
C GLY A 324 4.27 -10.09 24.65
N GLU A 325 3.90 -10.58 23.46
CA GLU A 325 4.48 -10.13 22.19
C GLU A 325 3.70 -8.94 21.63
N SER A 326 4.38 -7.92 21.11
CA SER A 326 3.74 -6.87 20.29
C SER A 326 3.68 -7.26 18.81
N ALA A 327 2.90 -6.53 18.01
CA ALA A 327 2.89 -6.71 16.56
C ALA A 327 4.29 -6.62 15.94
N LEU A 328 5.13 -5.69 16.42
CA LEU A 328 6.53 -5.58 15.97
C LEU A 328 7.34 -6.85 16.27
N HIS A 329 7.17 -7.46 17.44
CA HIS A 329 7.85 -8.73 17.77
C HIS A 329 7.47 -9.84 16.78
N ILE A 330 6.18 -9.99 16.48
CA ILE A 330 5.69 -11.04 15.56
C ILE A 330 6.19 -10.80 14.14
N LEU A 331 6.12 -9.56 13.64
CA LEU A 331 6.61 -9.24 12.30
C LEU A 331 8.12 -9.45 12.18
N THR A 332 8.88 -9.09 13.21
CA THR A 332 10.32 -9.32 13.26
C THR A 332 10.65 -10.81 13.29
N LYS A 333 9.99 -11.61 14.13
CA LYS A 333 10.18 -13.08 14.20
C LYS A 333 9.84 -13.79 12.89
N ARG A 334 8.99 -13.20 12.05
CA ARG A 334 8.60 -13.70 10.74
C ARG A 334 9.40 -13.09 9.58
N GLY A 335 10.35 -12.19 9.84
CA GLY A 335 11.17 -11.54 8.81
C GLY A 335 10.39 -10.62 7.87
N ARG A 336 9.24 -10.07 8.30
CA ARG A 336 8.38 -9.21 7.46
C ARG A 336 8.86 -7.76 7.48
N PHE A 337 9.93 -7.47 6.74
CA PHE A 337 10.59 -6.16 6.72
C PHE A 337 9.64 -5.00 6.42
N ASP A 338 8.93 -5.02 5.29
CA ASP A 338 8.06 -3.90 4.87
C ASP A 338 6.93 -3.63 5.88
N ALA A 339 6.32 -4.69 6.40
CA ALA A 339 5.27 -4.55 7.40
C ALA A 339 5.81 -4.01 8.74
N ALA A 340 7.02 -4.41 9.16
CA ALA A 340 7.67 -3.88 10.34
C ALA A 340 8.07 -2.41 10.17
N MET A 341 8.52 -2.00 8.98
CA MET A 341 8.79 -0.60 8.64
C MET A 341 7.54 0.27 8.78
N VAL A 342 6.37 -0.23 8.35
CA VAL A 342 5.10 0.47 8.60
C VAL A 342 4.85 0.66 10.10
N LEU A 343 5.09 -0.35 10.94
CA LEU A 343 4.92 -0.20 12.39
C LEU A 343 5.88 0.84 12.97
N LEU A 344 7.17 0.77 12.63
CA LEU A 344 8.20 1.70 13.12
C LEU A 344 7.89 3.16 12.73
N THR A 345 7.45 3.38 11.49
CA THR A 345 7.07 4.72 10.98
C THR A 345 5.75 5.24 11.57
N HIS A 346 4.98 4.40 12.24
CA HIS A 346 3.77 4.78 12.99
C HIS A 346 3.98 4.77 14.51
N GLY A 347 5.23 4.79 14.97
CA GLY A 347 5.57 4.96 16.38
C GLY A 347 5.62 3.65 17.19
N ALA A 348 5.86 2.51 16.55
CA ALA A 348 6.17 1.28 17.27
C ALA A 348 7.43 1.45 18.10
N ASN A 349 7.35 1.09 19.39
CA ASN A 349 8.47 1.16 20.30
C ASN A 349 9.38 -0.07 20.11
N ALA A 350 10.56 0.14 19.52
CA ALA A 350 11.54 -0.92 19.29
C ALA A 350 12.12 -1.53 20.59
N ASN A 351 12.02 -0.80 21.71
CA ASN A 351 12.56 -1.17 23.03
C ASN A 351 11.53 -1.85 23.94
N LEU A 352 10.31 -2.07 23.44
CA LEU A 352 9.30 -2.79 24.19
C LEU A 352 9.78 -4.22 24.46
N LYS A 353 9.77 -4.64 25.73
CA LYS A 353 10.13 -6.00 26.12
C LYS A 353 8.95 -6.93 25.88
N GLY A 354 9.19 -7.96 25.08
CA GLY A 354 8.21 -8.98 24.75
C GLY A 354 8.32 -10.22 25.64
N GLN A 355 8.00 -11.37 25.06
CA GLN A 355 8.18 -12.68 25.69
C GLN A 355 9.65 -12.92 26.09
N ASP A 356 9.87 -13.43 27.31
CA ASP A 356 11.18 -13.65 27.93
C ASP A 356 12.05 -12.38 28.03
N GLY A 357 11.41 -11.20 28.08
CA GLY A 357 12.09 -9.91 28.14
C GLY A 357 12.79 -9.51 26.84
N ASN A 358 12.64 -10.29 25.75
CA ASN A 358 13.26 -10.01 24.47
C ASN A 358 12.60 -8.82 23.79
N THR A 359 13.38 -7.83 23.37
CA THR A 359 12.91 -6.75 22.48
C THR A 359 12.87 -7.23 21.02
N ALA A 360 12.28 -6.43 20.13
CA ALA A 360 12.32 -6.68 18.70
C ALA A 360 13.76 -6.88 18.18
N LEU A 361 14.74 -6.14 18.73
CA LEU A 361 16.15 -6.28 18.34
C LEU A 361 16.73 -7.63 18.74
N HIS A 362 16.41 -8.16 19.92
CA HIS A 362 16.82 -9.51 20.32
C HIS A 362 16.30 -10.55 19.32
N LEU A 363 15.04 -10.44 18.91
CA LEU A 363 14.43 -11.35 17.93
C LEU A 363 15.09 -11.23 16.55
N ALA A 364 15.36 -10.01 16.08
CA ALA A 364 16.00 -9.78 14.79
C ALA A 364 17.41 -10.38 14.74
N MET A 365 18.19 -10.23 15.82
CA MET A 365 19.52 -10.81 15.99
C MET A 365 19.48 -12.34 16.06
N LYS A 366 18.50 -12.91 16.78
CA LYS A 366 18.31 -14.35 16.89
C LYS A 366 17.97 -15.00 15.54
N MET A 367 17.21 -14.29 14.69
CA MET A 367 16.73 -14.79 13.39
C MET A 367 17.61 -14.39 12.20
N ASP A 368 18.73 -13.68 12.43
CA ASP A 368 19.67 -13.24 11.38
C ASP A 368 19.00 -12.34 10.30
N HIS A 369 18.16 -11.40 10.73
CA HIS A 369 17.47 -10.47 9.83
C HIS A 369 18.19 -9.12 9.76
N ILE A 370 19.29 -9.06 8.99
CA ILE A 370 20.21 -7.90 8.89
C ILE A 370 19.47 -6.58 8.59
N GLU A 371 18.56 -6.57 7.61
CA GLU A 371 17.84 -5.35 7.23
C GLU A 371 16.92 -4.86 8.36
N LEU A 372 16.27 -5.77 9.09
CA LEU A 372 15.49 -5.42 10.30
C LEU A 372 16.39 -4.95 11.44
N ILE A 373 17.58 -5.53 11.61
CA ILE A 373 18.55 -5.10 12.62
C ILE A 373 18.95 -3.64 12.36
N LYS A 374 19.35 -3.31 11.12
CA LYS A 374 19.68 -1.93 10.73
C LYS A 374 18.49 -1.00 10.97
N ALA A 375 17.30 -1.39 10.51
CA ALA A 375 16.09 -0.59 10.70
C ALA A 375 15.81 -0.34 12.18
N LEU A 376 15.80 -1.37 13.03
CA LEU A 376 15.52 -1.23 14.46
C LEU A 376 16.52 -0.28 15.13
N ILE A 377 17.82 -0.40 14.85
CA ILE A 377 18.85 0.49 15.42
C ILE A 377 18.65 1.93 14.94
N VAL A 378 18.43 2.13 13.63
CA VAL A 378 18.13 3.46 13.06
C VAL A 378 16.93 4.08 13.77
N PHE A 379 15.88 3.29 14.04
CA PHE A 379 14.68 3.73 14.74
C PHE A 379 14.81 3.78 16.27
N GLY A 380 16.02 3.67 16.82
CA GLY A 380 16.31 3.91 18.24
C GLY A 380 16.21 2.68 19.13
N ALA A 381 16.35 1.47 18.58
CA ALA A 381 16.50 0.27 19.39
C ALA A 381 17.79 0.34 20.22
N ASP A 382 17.66 0.17 21.53
CA ASP A 382 18.75 0.09 22.48
C ASP A 382 19.33 -1.33 22.48
N VAL A 383 20.64 -1.39 22.29
CA VAL A 383 21.39 -2.64 22.20
C VAL A 383 21.88 -3.13 23.56
N GLU A 384 21.68 -2.35 24.62
CA GLU A 384 22.11 -2.66 25.99
C GLU A 384 20.95 -3.17 26.86
N ILE A 385 19.73 -3.25 26.31
CA ILE A 385 18.59 -3.83 27.03
C ILE A 385 18.85 -5.32 27.24
N HIS A 386 18.74 -5.78 28.48
CA HIS A 386 18.89 -7.19 28.82
C HIS A 386 17.53 -7.89 28.78
N ASN A 387 17.46 -9.08 28.21
CA ASN A 387 16.31 -9.98 28.32
C ASN A 387 16.25 -10.64 29.72
N ASP A 388 15.26 -11.50 29.96
CA ASP A 388 15.08 -12.15 31.28
C ASP A 388 16.21 -13.15 31.61
N LEU A 389 17.01 -13.55 30.62
CA LEU A 389 18.21 -14.37 30.79
C LEU A 389 19.47 -13.53 31.07
N GLY A 390 19.34 -12.20 31.12
CA GLY A 390 20.47 -11.29 31.29
C GLY A 390 21.33 -11.13 30.02
N GLU A 391 20.82 -11.53 28.86
CA GLU A 391 21.53 -11.41 27.58
C GLU A 391 21.17 -10.08 26.90
N THR A 392 22.17 -9.39 26.34
CA THR A 392 21.94 -8.27 25.42
C THR A 392 21.70 -8.78 23.99
N PRO A 393 21.05 -8.02 23.09
CA PRO A 393 20.90 -8.37 21.68
C PRO A 393 22.24 -8.73 21.03
N GLY A 394 23.29 -8.01 21.40
CA GLY A 394 24.65 -8.27 20.91
C GLY A 394 25.21 -9.63 21.33
N LEU A 395 24.96 -10.04 22.57
CA LEU A 395 25.39 -11.36 23.06
C LEU A 395 24.69 -12.50 22.31
N ILE A 396 23.40 -12.33 21.99
CA ILE A 396 22.64 -13.30 21.19
C ILE A 396 23.29 -13.48 19.81
N ALA A 397 23.54 -12.38 19.10
CA ALA A 397 24.11 -12.46 17.75
C ALA A 397 25.54 -13.04 17.74
N ALA A 398 26.35 -12.79 18.76
CA ALA A 398 27.68 -13.41 18.91
C ALA A 398 27.62 -14.95 19.09
N ARG A 399 26.50 -15.49 19.61
CA ARG A 399 26.28 -16.94 19.73
C ARG A 399 25.77 -17.56 18.43
N THR A 400 24.95 -16.84 17.67
CA THR A 400 24.26 -17.38 16.48
C THR A 400 25.00 -17.19 15.16
N SER A 401 25.88 -16.19 14.98
CA SER A 401 26.51 -15.93 13.67
C SER A 401 27.89 -15.25 13.76
N LYS A 402 28.76 -15.53 12.76
CA LYS A 402 30.14 -15.02 12.63
C LYS A 402 30.24 -13.65 11.93
N GLY A 403 29.13 -13.02 11.54
CA GLY A 403 29.12 -11.79 10.72
C GLY A 403 28.66 -10.51 11.42
N PHE A 404 28.25 -10.59 12.69
CA PHE A 404 27.61 -9.45 13.39
C PHE A 404 28.54 -8.63 14.28
N GLN A 405 29.80 -9.03 14.43
CA GLN A 405 30.71 -8.39 15.37
C GLN A 405 30.80 -6.88 15.13
N ASP A 406 30.84 -6.46 13.85
CA ASP A 406 30.90 -5.05 13.46
C ASP A 406 29.59 -4.31 13.77
N ILE A 407 28.43 -4.91 13.49
CA ILE A 407 27.10 -4.31 13.75
C ILE A 407 26.85 -4.19 15.26
N ILE A 408 27.26 -5.17 16.06
CA ILE A 408 27.09 -5.19 17.52
C ILE A 408 28.02 -4.19 18.19
N TYR A 409 29.30 -4.19 17.83
CA TYR A 409 30.27 -3.25 18.41
C TYR A 409 29.84 -1.80 18.15
N MET A 410 29.28 -1.54 16.97
CA MET A 410 28.72 -0.25 16.60
C MET A 410 27.44 0.07 17.37
N GLY A 411 26.50 -0.88 17.46
CA GLY A 411 25.31 -0.72 18.28
C GLY A 411 25.64 -0.34 19.73
N ALA A 412 26.59 -1.06 20.34
CA ALA A 412 26.99 -0.87 21.74
C ALA A 412 27.65 0.49 21.94
N ALA A 413 28.44 0.92 20.95
CA ALA A 413 29.07 2.21 20.98
C ALA A 413 28.08 3.37 20.74
N ILE A 414 26.99 3.15 19.98
CA ILE A 414 25.85 4.08 19.84
C ILE A 414 25.04 4.17 21.15
N GLY A 415 24.82 3.04 21.83
CA GLY A 415 24.21 3.00 23.16
C GLY A 415 25.03 3.77 24.19
N ALA A 416 26.36 3.71 24.10
CA ALA A 416 27.27 4.47 24.95
C ALA A 416 27.25 5.99 24.67
N MET A 417 27.06 6.43 23.42
CA MET A 417 26.85 7.85 23.06
C MET A 417 25.56 8.42 23.68
N SER A 418 24.52 7.59 23.84
CA SER A 418 23.25 8.01 24.44
C SER A 418 23.32 8.26 25.97
N ARG A 419 24.48 8.08 26.60
CA ARG A 419 24.69 8.27 28.06
C ARG A 419 25.35 9.61 28.43
N GLY A 420 25.43 10.56 27.51
CA GLY A 420 25.99 11.90 27.76
C GLY A 420 25.14 12.75 28.71
N ALA A 421 25.68 12.99 29.91
CA ALA A 421 25.36 14.02 30.92
C ALA A 421 23.87 14.37 31.18
N SER A 422 23.27 13.70 32.16
CA SER A 422 22.01 14.10 32.80
C SER A 422 22.24 15.12 33.93
N GLU A 423 22.76 16.30 33.61
CA GLU A 423 22.64 17.52 34.44
C GLU A 423 22.66 18.73 33.50
N VAL A 424 21.48 19.28 33.20
CA VAL A 424 21.36 20.55 32.48
C VAL A 424 20.44 21.45 33.30
N ASP A 425 21.05 22.39 34.01
CA ASP A 425 20.34 23.45 34.72
C ASP A 425 19.42 24.22 33.75
N GLY A 426 18.25 24.59 34.27
CA GLY A 426 17.15 25.17 33.51
C GLY A 426 17.54 26.35 32.62
N TYR A 427 16.77 26.50 31.54
CA TYR A 427 16.81 27.60 30.58
C TYR A 427 17.04 28.96 31.25
N GLN A 428 18.28 29.45 31.22
CA GLN A 428 18.56 30.86 31.41
C GLN A 428 18.72 31.48 30.02
N VAL A 429 17.90 32.49 29.72
CA VAL A 429 18.18 33.42 28.62
C VAL A 429 19.43 34.20 29.02
N GLY A 430 20.58 33.57 28.84
CA GLY A 430 21.87 34.22 28.97
C GLY A 430 21.93 35.37 27.96
N ARG A 431 22.55 36.48 28.35
CA ARG A 431 22.98 37.52 27.40
C ARG A 431 24.10 36.94 26.53
N ASN A 432 23.77 36.04 25.61
CA ASN A 432 24.75 35.48 24.69
C ASN A 432 25.26 36.59 23.78
N THR A 433 26.58 36.73 23.71
CA THR A 433 27.26 37.79 22.96
C THR A 433 27.45 37.45 21.49
N VAL A 434 27.15 36.20 21.11
CA VAL A 434 27.28 35.65 19.76
C VAL A 434 25.99 34.97 19.31
N ASP A 435 25.78 34.94 18.00
CA ASP A 435 24.71 34.20 17.33
C ASP A 435 25.24 32.88 16.77
N ARG A 436 24.39 31.84 16.80
CA ARG A 436 24.65 30.51 16.25
C ARG A 436 23.75 30.25 15.06
N LEU A 437 24.34 29.84 13.93
CA LEU A 437 23.64 29.56 12.68
C LEU A 437 23.66 28.07 12.34
N LEU A 438 22.49 27.53 12.04
CA LEU A 438 22.29 26.23 11.42
C LEU A 438 21.93 26.39 9.94
N CYS A 439 22.60 25.68 9.05
CA CYS A 439 22.33 25.65 7.62
C CYS A 439 22.00 24.22 7.19
N LEU A 440 20.83 24.04 6.57
CA LEU A 440 20.30 22.75 6.11
C LEU A 440 20.21 22.72 4.59
N ASP A 441 20.97 21.85 3.97
CA ASP A 441 21.03 21.75 2.51
C ASP A 441 19.75 21.17 1.89
N GLY A 442 19.55 21.43 0.59
CA GLY A 442 18.56 20.73 -0.20
C GLY A 442 18.95 19.30 -0.58
N GLY A 443 17.98 18.51 -1.04
CA GLY A 443 18.25 17.11 -1.42
C GLY A 443 17.06 16.14 -1.41
N GLY A 444 15.81 16.62 -1.53
CA GLY A 444 14.63 15.74 -1.64
C GLY A 444 14.41 14.84 -0.40
N ILE A 445 14.11 13.56 -0.62
CA ILE A 445 13.88 12.58 0.46
C ILE A 445 15.13 12.34 1.33
N LYS A 446 16.33 12.62 0.80
CA LYS A 446 17.59 12.55 1.55
C LYS A 446 17.67 13.52 2.73
N GLY A 447 16.70 14.43 2.90
CA GLY A 447 16.51 15.19 4.14
C GLY A 447 16.45 14.30 5.40
N LEU A 448 16.15 13.00 5.25
CA LEU A 448 16.32 11.98 6.30
C LEU A 448 17.73 11.96 6.91
N VAL A 449 18.78 12.19 6.11
CA VAL A 449 20.18 12.29 6.58
C VAL A 449 20.35 13.49 7.53
N LEU A 450 19.76 14.65 7.17
CA LEU A 450 19.77 15.84 8.02
C LEU A 450 19.05 15.57 9.34
N ILE A 451 17.86 14.96 9.27
CA ILE A 451 17.09 14.59 10.46
C ILE A 451 17.92 13.68 11.38
N GLN A 452 18.60 12.67 10.83
CA GLN A 452 19.39 11.73 11.63
C GLN A 452 20.59 12.43 12.32
N MET A 453 21.27 13.36 11.64
CA MET A 453 22.32 14.17 12.25
C MET A 453 21.78 15.12 13.32
N LEU A 454 20.62 15.72 13.10
CA LEU A 454 19.95 16.57 14.10
C LEU A 454 19.52 15.76 15.33
N ILE A 455 18.97 14.55 15.17
CA ILE A 455 18.65 13.65 16.30
C ILE A 455 19.91 13.36 17.13
N ALA A 456 21.03 13.08 16.48
CA ALA A 456 22.28 12.80 17.18
C ALA A 456 22.78 14.04 17.95
N LEU A 457 22.68 15.23 17.36
CA LEU A 457 23.04 16.48 18.02
C LEU A 457 22.11 16.81 19.21
N GLU A 458 20.79 16.60 19.08
CA GLU A 458 19.84 16.78 20.19
C GLU A 458 20.15 15.84 21.36
N LYS A 459 20.52 14.58 21.06
CA LYS A 459 20.89 13.58 22.07
C LYS A 459 22.16 13.97 22.81
N GLU A 460 23.21 14.40 22.11
CA GLU A 460 24.47 14.82 22.74
C GLU A 460 24.32 16.14 23.52
N ALA A 461 23.50 17.08 23.03
CA ALA A 461 23.30 18.37 23.68
C ALA A 461 22.26 18.33 24.82
N GLY A 462 21.43 17.30 24.89
CA GLY A 462 20.34 17.17 25.85
C GLY A 462 19.24 18.24 25.72
N ARG A 463 19.20 18.97 24.59
CA ARG A 463 18.28 20.09 24.33
C ARG A 463 17.78 20.06 22.89
N PRO A 464 16.55 20.54 22.62
CA PRO A 464 15.99 20.54 21.28
C PRO A 464 16.73 21.53 20.35
N ILE A 465 16.84 21.20 19.05
CA ILE A 465 17.59 22.01 18.07
C ILE A 465 17.18 23.49 18.09
N ARG A 466 15.88 23.78 18.23
CA ARG A 466 15.33 25.15 18.25
C ARG A 466 15.94 26.04 19.34
N GLU A 467 16.52 25.45 20.38
CA GLU A 467 17.14 26.17 21.49
C GLU A 467 18.67 26.28 21.35
N LEU A 468 19.28 25.46 20.49
CA LEU A 468 20.71 25.44 20.24
C LEU A 468 21.16 26.49 19.23
N PHE A 469 20.24 26.98 18.39
CA PHE A 469 20.55 27.92 17.31
C PHE A 469 19.67 29.16 17.38
N ASP A 470 20.25 30.31 17.02
CA ASP A 470 19.57 31.61 16.96
C ASP A 470 19.05 31.88 15.54
N TRP A 471 19.73 31.32 14.54
CA TRP A 471 19.39 31.39 13.12
C TRP A 471 19.35 30.00 12.49
N VAL A 472 18.33 29.76 11.65
CA VAL A 472 18.19 28.53 10.88
C VAL A 472 17.94 28.87 9.42
N ALA A 473 18.77 28.37 8.52
CA ALA A 473 18.61 28.53 7.08
C ALA A 473 18.41 27.18 6.41
N GLY A 474 17.54 27.12 5.40
CA GLY A 474 17.24 25.89 4.71
C GLY A 474 16.92 26.07 3.23
N THR A 475 17.29 25.07 2.43
CA THR A 475 16.94 24.98 1.01
C THR A 475 16.20 23.69 0.72
N SER A 476 15.18 23.73 -0.13
CA SER A 476 14.41 22.54 -0.53
C SER A 476 13.88 21.77 0.69
N THR A 477 14.22 20.49 0.82
CA THR A 477 13.94 19.66 2.01
C THR A 477 14.50 20.26 3.30
N GLY A 478 15.70 20.86 3.28
CA GLY A 478 16.28 21.58 4.41
C GLY A 478 15.45 22.82 4.79
N GLY A 479 14.76 23.44 3.83
CA GLY A 479 13.79 24.51 4.07
C GLY A 479 12.55 24.02 4.82
N ILE A 480 12.00 22.86 4.43
CA ILE A 480 10.89 22.20 5.13
C ILE A 480 11.31 21.85 6.57
N LEU A 481 12.52 21.30 6.74
CA LEU A 481 13.05 20.95 8.06
C LEU A 481 13.35 22.18 8.92
N ALA A 482 13.89 23.25 8.34
CA ALA A 482 14.13 24.50 9.05
C ALA A 482 12.82 25.04 9.63
N LEU A 483 11.75 25.08 8.83
CA LEU A 483 10.41 25.46 9.31
C LEU A 483 9.91 24.51 10.40
N ALA A 484 10.12 23.20 10.25
CA ALA A 484 9.72 22.22 11.27
C ALA A 484 10.45 22.39 12.61
N VAL A 485 11.75 22.70 12.58
CA VAL A 485 12.55 23.03 13.77
C VAL A 485 11.96 24.24 14.48
N VAL A 486 11.65 25.31 13.75
CA VAL A 486 11.16 26.55 14.36
C VAL A 486 9.75 26.39 14.94
N HIS A 487 8.94 25.51 14.34
CA HIS A 487 7.65 25.08 14.91
C HIS A 487 7.77 24.09 16.09
N GLY A 488 8.99 23.73 16.51
CA GLY A 488 9.23 22.86 17.66
C GLY A 488 8.83 21.40 17.45
N LYS A 489 8.82 20.92 16.20
CA LYS A 489 8.53 19.52 15.90
C LYS A 489 9.70 18.63 16.30
N SER A 490 9.43 17.47 16.89
CA SER A 490 10.45 16.46 17.21
C SER A 490 11.11 15.91 15.95
N MET A 491 12.43 15.76 15.96
CA MET A 491 13.17 15.18 14.83
C MET A 491 12.82 13.70 14.61
N GLU A 492 12.53 12.94 15.68
CA GLU A 492 12.09 11.55 15.56
C GLU A 492 10.71 11.44 14.88
N TYR A 493 9.81 12.37 15.20
CA TYR A 493 8.53 12.52 14.51
C TYR A 493 8.74 12.83 13.02
N LEU A 494 9.63 13.79 12.69
CA LEU A 494 9.92 14.17 11.31
C LEU A 494 10.52 13.02 10.50
N ARG A 495 11.39 12.20 11.09
CA ARG A 495 11.91 10.98 10.44
C ARG A 495 10.75 10.07 10.01
N CYS A 496 9.88 9.73 10.96
CA CYS A 496 8.72 8.88 10.69
C CYS A 496 7.76 9.52 9.67
N LEU A 497 7.57 10.83 9.75
CA LEU A 497 6.75 11.61 8.85
C LEU A 497 7.28 11.55 7.41
N TYR A 498 8.58 11.67 7.19
CA TYR A 498 9.20 11.59 5.85
C TYR A 498 9.02 10.20 5.22
N PHE A 499 9.16 9.12 6.00
CA PHE A 499 8.87 7.76 5.52
C PHE A 499 7.39 7.57 5.15
N ARG A 500 6.46 8.25 5.82
CA ARG A 500 5.03 8.20 5.45
C ARG A 500 4.71 9.10 4.25
N MET A 501 5.34 10.27 4.19
CA MET A 501 5.14 11.27 3.14
C MET A 501 5.62 10.76 1.78
N LYS A 502 6.77 10.08 1.68
CA LYS A 502 7.31 9.59 0.40
C LYS A 502 6.30 8.72 -0.36
N GLU A 503 5.57 7.89 0.37
CA GLU A 503 4.55 6.99 -0.15
C GLU A 503 3.31 7.72 -0.66
N GLN A 504 3.04 8.93 -0.17
CA GLN A 504 1.88 9.74 -0.55
C GLN A 504 2.22 10.70 -1.69
N VAL A 505 3.43 11.29 -1.64
CA VAL A 505 3.87 12.36 -2.53
C VAL A 505 4.45 11.83 -3.85
N PHE A 506 5.22 10.74 -3.84
CA PHE A 506 5.88 10.21 -5.04
C PHE A 506 5.04 9.11 -5.72
N ARG A 507 3.75 9.39 -5.96
CA ARG A 507 2.85 8.47 -6.68
C ARG A 507 2.66 8.90 -8.13
N GLY A 508 2.76 7.95 -9.05
CA GLY A 508 2.55 8.16 -10.48
C GLY A 508 3.84 8.47 -11.25
N SER A 509 3.71 9.15 -12.38
CA SER A 509 4.84 9.52 -13.26
C SER A 509 5.23 10.99 -13.06
N ARG A 510 6.51 11.31 -13.29
CA ARG A 510 7.00 12.69 -13.22
C ARG A 510 6.47 13.52 -14.40
N PRO A 511 6.15 14.82 -14.21
CA PRO A 511 6.13 15.52 -12.92
C PRO A 511 4.92 15.08 -12.06
N TYR A 512 5.15 14.90 -10.76
CA TYR A 512 4.12 14.50 -9.80
C TYR A 512 3.04 15.58 -9.61
N GLU A 513 1.84 15.15 -9.23
CA GLU A 513 0.78 16.05 -8.79
C GLU A 513 1.22 16.80 -7.54
N SER A 514 0.94 18.11 -7.47
CA SER A 514 1.39 18.94 -6.34
C SER A 514 0.47 18.86 -5.13
N ALA A 515 -0.79 18.46 -5.32
CA ALA A 515 -1.81 18.42 -4.26
C ALA A 515 -1.38 17.57 -3.05
N PRO A 516 -0.83 16.34 -3.20
CA PRO A 516 -0.40 15.55 -2.05
C PRO A 516 0.67 16.23 -1.19
N LEU A 517 1.64 16.91 -1.82
CA LEU A 517 2.68 17.65 -1.10
C LEU A 517 2.10 18.91 -0.45
N GLU A 518 1.19 19.62 -1.11
CA GLU A 518 0.55 20.82 -0.57
C GLU A 518 -0.35 20.49 0.62
N ASP A 519 -1.18 19.45 0.53
CA ASP A 519 -2.04 18.99 1.61
C ASP A 519 -1.22 18.49 2.81
N PHE A 520 -0.10 17.81 2.54
CA PHE A 520 0.87 17.45 3.56
C PHE A 520 1.41 18.69 4.28
N LEU A 521 1.92 19.69 3.54
CA LEU A 521 2.48 20.90 4.14
C LEU A 521 1.42 21.70 4.90
N LYS A 522 0.19 21.78 4.40
CA LYS A 522 -0.94 22.43 5.08
C LYS A 522 -1.31 21.71 6.38
N LYS A 523 -1.40 20.38 6.36
CA LYS A 523 -1.68 19.58 7.55
C LYS A 523 -0.60 19.76 8.61
N GLU A 524 0.66 19.80 8.18
CA GLU A 524 1.80 19.84 9.08
C GLU A 524 2.07 21.25 9.63
N PHE A 525 1.98 22.30 8.83
CA PHE A 525 2.32 23.67 9.25
C PHE A 525 1.09 24.53 9.54
N GLY A 526 -0.11 24.06 9.21
CA GLY A 526 -1.35 24.83 9.25
C GLY A 526 -1.58 25.63 7.97
N GLU A 527 -2.82 25.62 7.48
CA GLU A 527 -3.19 26.27 6.21
C GLU A 527 -3.06 27.80 6.26
N ASN A 528 -3.32 28.40 7.43
CA ASN A 528 -3.36 29.84 7.63
C ASN A 528 -2.16 30.38 8.44
N THR A 529 -1.21 29.52 8.81
CA THR A 529 -0.05 29.90 9.60
C THR A 529 0.90 30.77 8.78
N ARG A 530 1.23 31.94 9.31
CA ARG A 530 2.12 32.92 8.67
C ARG A 530 3.54 32.77 9.15
N MET A 531 4.50 33.13 8.31
CA MET A 531 5.93 33.16 8.67
C MET A 531 6.17 34.05 9.90
N SER A 532 5.48 35.18 10.00
CA SER A 532 5.57 36.13 11.12
C SER A 532 4.97 35.63 12.44
N ASP A 533 4.16 34.56 12.41
CA ASP A 533 3.60 33.96 13.64
C ASP A 533 4.70 33.32 14.50
N VAL A 534 5.84 32.99 13.89
CA VAL A 534 6.96 32.35 14.56
C VAL A 534 8.07 33.37 14.79
N GLN A 535 8.38 33.69 16.05
CA GLN A 535 9.31 34.79 16.37
C GLN A 535 10.76 34.33 16.59
N TYR A 536 10.99 33.07 16.98
CA TYR A 536 12.31 32.55 17.30
C TYR A 536 12.37 31.03 17.12
N PRO A 537 13.49 30.45 16.64
CA PRO A 537 14.65 31.13 16.04
C PRO A 537 14.31 31.89 14.75
N ARG A 538 15.24 32.74 14.28
CA ARG A 538 15.08 33.44 13.00
C ARG A 538 15.29 32.44 11.86
N VAL A 539 14.36 32.36 10.92
CA VAL A 539 14.39 31.37 9.83
C VAL A 539 14.54 32.02 8.46
N MET A 540 15.33 31.38 7.61
CA MET A 540 15.56 31.74 6.21
C MET A 540 15.29 30.52 5.32
N VAL A 541 14.39 30.64 4.34
CA VAL A 541 14.11 29.58 3.37
C VAL A 541 14.36 30.09 1.96
N THR A 542 15.24 29.44 1.22
CA THR A 542 15.66 29.89 -0.11
C THR A 542 14.72 29.40 -1.22
N SER A 543 14.54 30.20 -2.26
CA SER A 543 13.80 29.84 -3.47
C SER A 543 14.28 30.69 -4.65
N VAL A 544 14.02 30.24 -5.88
CA VAL A 544 14.37 30.99 -7.09
C VAL A 544 13.13 31.67 -7.67
N LEU A 545 13.21 32.99 -7.87
CA LEU A 545 12.25 33.76 -8.65
C LEU A 545 12.48 33.50 -10.14
N ALA A 546 11.61 32.69 -10.72
CA ALA A 546 11.65 32.30 -12.13
C ALA A 546 10.76 33.17 -13.02
N ASP A 547 10.08 34.18 -12.47
CA ASP A 547 9.28 35.15 -13.23
C ASP A 547 10.11 36.22 -13.96
N ARG A 548 11.42 36.05 -14.02
CA ARG A 548 12.39 37.01 -14.57
C ARG A 548 13.62 36.30 -15.11
N HIS A 549 14.32 36.97 -16.01
CA HIS A 549 15.61 36.52 -16.54
C HIS A 549 16.62 37.67 -16.47
N PRO A 550 17.77 37.50 -15.80
CA PRO A 550 18.19 36.30 -15.06
C PRO A 550 17.31 36.02 -13.83
N GLY A 551 17.20 34.75 -13.42
CA GLY A 551 16.48 34.37 -12.20
C GLY A 551 17.18 34.93 -10.95
N GLU A 552 16.42 35.28 -9.93
CA GLU A 552 16.94 35.89 -8.70
C GLU A 552 16.67 35.02 -7.47
N LEU A 553 17.59 35.04 -6.50
CA LEU A 553 17.38 34.37 -5.22
C LEU A 553 16.35 35.15 -4.38
N HIS A 554 15.38 34.42 -3.83
CA HIS A 554 14.44 34.91 -2.85
C HIS A 554 14.61 34.18 -1.53
N ILE A 555 14.53 34.92 -0.43
CA ILE A 555 14.60 34.39 0.93
C ILE A 555 13.26 34.68 1.60
N PHE A 556 12.50 33.62 1.88
CA PHE A 556 11.37 33.68 2.79
C PHE A 556 11.91 33.76 4.22
N ARG A 557 11.34 34.64 5.04
CA ARG A 557 11.87 34.98 6.37
C ARG A 557 10.74 35.27 7.37
N ASN A 558 10.99 35.01 8.65
CA ASN A 558 10.06 35.37 9.74
C ASN A 558 10.40 36.69 10.45
N TYR A 559 11.42 37.39 9.97
CA TYR A 559 11.87 38.68 10.50
C TYR A 559 11.84 39.75 9.41
N ASN A 560 11.84 41.02 9.83
CA ASN A 560 11.80 42.14 8.89
C ASN A 560 13.04 42.15 7.98
N PRO A 561 12.86 42.37 6.67
CA PRO A 561 13.98 42.43 5.73
C PRO A 561 14.95 43.56 6.11
N PRO A 562 16.26 43.41 5.83
CA PRO A 562 17.23 44.48 6.04
C PRO A 562 16.81 45.77 5.31
N SER A 563 16.71 46.88 6.04
CA SER A 563 16.23 48.18 5.51
C SER A 563 17.14 48.82 4.46
N ILE A 564 18.41 48.39 4.40
CA ILE A 564 19.39 48.85 3.42
C ILE A 564 19.07 48.21 2.06
N GLN A 565 18.26 48.89 1.25
CA GLN A 565 17.97 48.47 -0.11
C GLN A 565 19.24 48.43 -0.95
N ARG A 566 19.55 47.25 -1.51
CA ARG A 566 20.49 47.14 -2.62
C ARG A 566 19.93 47.91 -3.81
N VAL A 567 20.78 48.63 -4.53
CA VAL A 567 20.44 49.09 -5.88
C VAL A 567 20.18 47.81 -6.70
N PRO A 568 18.97 47.62 -7.27
CA PRO A 568 18.69 46.41 -8.02
C PRO A 568 19.68 46.29 -9.18
N PRO A 569 20.36 45.14 -9.34
CA PRO A 569 21.40 44.98 -10.36
C PRO A 569 20.84 45.06 -11.78
N TYR A 570 19.53 44.86 -11.95
CA TYR A 570 18.83 44.86 -13.23
C TYR A 570 17.63 45.81 -13.22
N ALA A 571 17.42 46.54 -14.32
CA ALA A 571 16.21 47.32 -14.54
C ALA A 571 15.03 46.38 -14.85
N THR A 572 13.89 46.55 -14.17
CA THR A 572 12.75 45.63 -14.29
C THR A 572 12.01 45.85 -15.62
N THR A 573 12.25 45.00 -16.62
CA THR A 573 11.58 45.02 -17.94
C THR A 573 10.69 43.79 -18.21
N ALA A 574 10.63 42.83 -17.27
CA ALA A 574 10.08 41.50 -17.53
C ALA A 574 8.54 41.37 -17.43
N THR A 575 7.93 40.85 -18.51
CA THR A 575 6.59 40.24 -18.55
C THR A 575 6.73 38.71 -18.53
N PHE A 576 6.23 38.05 -17.48
CA PHE A 576 6.24 36.59 -17.35
C PHE A 576 4.87 35.99 -17.67
N LYS A 577 4.85 34.84 -18.36
CA LYS A 577 3.64 34.03 -18.63
C LYS A 577 3.89 32.57 -18.17
N PRO A 578 3.29 32.10 -17.06
CA PRO A 578 3.29 30.68 -16.71
C PRO A 578 2.37 29.89 -17.64
N LEU A 579 2.70 28.61 -17.90
CA LEU A 579 1.99 27.75 -18.88
C LEU A 579 0.72 27.07 -18.34
N THR A 580 0.46 27.06 -17.02
CA THR A 580 -0.73 26.40 -16.42
C THR A 580 -1.16 27.05 -15.09
N VAL A 581 -2.48 27.17 -14.85
CA VAL A 581 -3.12 27.63 -13.60
C VAL A 581 -3.84 26.43 -12.93
N PRO A 582 -3.67 26.17 -11.61
CA PRO A 582 -4.44 25.14 -10.88
C PRO A 582 -5.90 25.57 -10.62
N GLU A 583 -6.83 24.63 -10.61
CA GLU A 583 -8.25 24.87 -10.27
C GLU A 583 -8.42 25.30 -8.79
N GLY A 584 -9.24 26.32 -8.54
CA GLY A 584 -9.61 26.78 -7.18
C GLY A 584 -8.97 28.08 -6.70
N TRP A 585 -8.28 28.83 -7.56
CA TRP A 585 -7.65 30.10 -7.20
C TRP A 585 -8.47 31.29 -7.74
N GLU A 586 -8.83 32.25 -6.88
CA GLU A 586 -9.54 33.49 -7.28
C GLU A 586 -8.60 34.50 -7.96
N ASP A 587 -9.15 35.30 -8.88
CA ASP A 587 -8.50 36.26 -9.79
C ASP A 587 -7.60 37.33 -9.13
N GLU A 588 -7.59 37.47 -7.79
CA GLU A 588 -6.67 38.39 -7.10
C GLU A 588 -5.32 37.74 -6.72
N ASP A 589 -5.28 36.41 -6.59
CA ASP A 589 -4.06 35.63 -6.33
C ASP A 589 -3.46 35.03 -7.63
N VAL A 590 -4.15 35.19 -8.76
CA VAL A 590 -3.77 34.71 -10.10
C VAL A 590 -3.73 35.87 -11.09
N LEU A 591 -2.57 36.07 -11.72
CA LEU A 591 -2.41 37.04 -12.80
C LEU A 591 -3.36 36.70 -13.97
N VAL A 592 -4.35 37.57 -14.20
CA VAL A 592 -5.20 37.57 -15.40
C VAL A 592 -4.34 37.57 -16.66
N VAL A 593 -4.54 36.56 -17.51
CA VAL A 593 -3.92 36.43 -18.84
C VAL A 593 -4.91 36.91 -19.89
N GLY A 594 -4.59 38.05 -20.53
CA GLY A 594 -5.24 38.52 -21.75
C GLY A 594 -4.42 39.64 -22.36
N TYR A 595 -4.40 39.74 -23.69
CA TYR A 595 -4.08 41.01 -24.34
C TYR A 595 -5.30 41.92 -24.14
N THR A 596 -5.34 42.65 -23.04
CA THR A 596 -6.14 43.87 -22.97
C THR A 596 -5.20 45.02 -23.27
N GLU A 597 -5.55 45.88 -24.22
CA GLU A 597 -4.88 47.15 -24.53
C GLU A 597 -4.95 48.17 -23.36
N GLU A 598 -5.20 47.70 -22.14
CA GLU A 598 -5.29 48.52 -20.93
C GLU A 598 -4.01 48.41 -20.10
N PRO A 599 -3.58 49.49 -19.43
CA PRO A 599 -2.32 49.56 -18.73
C PRO A 599 -2.22 48.48 -17.64
N PRO A 600 -1.02 47.92 -17.38
CA PRO A 600 -0.86 46.83 -16.42
C PRO A 600 -1.34 47.29 -15.04
N ARG A 601 -2.36 46.61 -14.49
CA ARG A 601 -2.76 46.78 -13.08
C ARG A 601 -1.51 46.58 -12.23
N LYS A 602 -1.17 47.60 -11.42
CA LYS A 602 0.02 47.59 -10.55
C LYS A 602 0.01 46.31 -9.72
N ARG A 603 1.02 45.45 -9.91
CA ARG A 603 1.22 44.21 -9.14
C ARG A 603 1.18 44.55 -7.64
N ARG A 604 0.19 44.06 -6.88
CA ARG A 604 0.21 44.13 -5.41
C ARG A 604 1.38 43.27 -4.95
N LYS A 605 2.38 43.89 -4.32
CA LYS A 605 3.42 43.12 -3.64
C LYS A 605 2.74 42.46 -2.43
N VAL A 606 2.63 41.13 -2.43
CA VAL A 606 2.38 40.38 -1.19
C VAL A 606 3.45 40.84 -0.20
N THR A 607 3.00 41.42 0.90
CA THR A 607 3.91 41.92 1.93
C THR A 607 4.54 40.74 2.66
N ASP A 608 5.75 40.90 3.22
CA ASP A 608 6.42 39.82 3.95
C ASP A 608 5.55 39.32 5.14
N GLU A 609 4.60 40.13 5.61
CA GLU A 609 3.62 39.85 6.67
C GLU A 609 2.44 38.95 6.26
N GLU A 610 2.25 38.73 4.95
CA GLU A 610 1.18 37.89 4.37
C GLU A 610 1.70 36.50 3.94
N GLN A 611 2.97 36.19 4.18
CA GLN A 611 3.60 34.95 3.73
C GLN A 611 3.15 33.73 4.56
N LEU A 612 2.53 32.74 3.92
CA LEU A 612 2.14 31.48 4.55
C LEU A 612 3.32 30.49 4.61
N VAL A 613 3.47 29.81 5.75
CA VAL A 613 4.56 28.86 6.01
C VAL A 613 4.56 27.72 4.99
N TRP A 614 3.40 27.09 4.75
CA TRP A 614 3.29 25.97 3.81
C TRP A 614 3.60 26.40 2.36
N ARG A 615 3.26 27.64 1.98
CA ARG A 615 3.59 28.19 0.65
C ARG A 615 5.09 28.39 0.51
N ALA A 616 5.76 28.96 1.53
CA ALA A 616 7.22 29.10 1.53
C ALA A 616 7.92 27.73 1.45
N ALA A 617 7.46 26.76 2.22
CA ALA A 617 7.95 25.39 2.18
C ALA A 617 7.78 24.76 0.79
N ARG A 618 6.61 24.92 0.16
CA ARG A 618 6.32 24.41 -1.19
C ARG A 618 7.17 25.10 -2.25
N SER A 619 7.31 26.42 -2.19
CA SER A 619 8.12 27.21 -3.11
C SER A 619 9.61 26.85 -3.06
N SER A 620 10.12 26.45 -1.90
CA SER A 620 11.49 25.98 -1.74
C SER A 620 11.66 24.51 -2.10
N GLY A 621 10.77 23.62 -1.67
CA GLY A 621 10.88 22.16 -1.81
C GLY A 621 10.51 21.58 -3.18
N ALA A 622 10.19 22.42 -4.17
CA ALA A 622 9.65 22.00 -5.46
C ALA A 622 10.71 21.84 -6.55
N ALA A 623 11.50 20.76 -6.52
CA ALA A 623 12.47 20.48 -7.57
C ALA A 623 11.78 20.45 -8.97
N PRO A 624 12.18 21.28 -9.95
CA PRO A 624 11.43 21.49 -11.20
C PRO A 624 11.29 20.25 -12.09
N THR A 625 12.19 19.27 -11.94
CA THR A 625 12.17 17.99 -12.66
C THR A 625 11.20 16.98 -12.02
N TYR A 626 10.74 17.24 -10.80
CA TYR A 626 9.87 16.37 -10.02
C TYR A 626 8.47 16.97 -9.86
N PHE A 627 8.39 18.28 -9.65
CA PHE A 627 7.14 18.99 -9.42
C PHE A 627 7.00 20.17 -10.37
N ARG A 628 5.75 20.54 -10.64
CA ARG A 628 5.46 21.80 -11.31
C ARG A 628 5.83 23.00 -10.41
N PRO A 629 6.22 24.15 -11.02
CA PRO A 629 6.51 25.39 -10.31
C PRO A 629 5.34 25.85 -9.44
N MET A 630 5.64 26.51 -8.31
CA MET A 630 4.63 27.11 -7.44
C MET A 630 4.53 28.62 -7.75
N GLY A 631 3.59 28.99 -8.61
CA GLY A 631 3.46 30.36 -9.10
C GLY A 631 4.73 30.84 -9.80
N ARG A 632 5.45 31.78 -9.18
CA ARG A 632 6.72 32.35 -9.69
C ARG A 632 7.99 31.70 -9.13
N PHE A 633 7.84 30.71 -8.26
CA PHE A 633 8.93 30.15 -7.47
C PHE A 633 9.34 28.76 -7.97
N LEU A 634 10.65 28.53 -8.00
CA LEU A 634 11.29 27.22 -8.20
C LEU A 634 12.15 26.87 -6.97
N ASP A 635 12.56 25.61 -6.88
CA ASP A 635 13.47 25.13 -5.84
C ASP A 635 14.71 26.02 -5.70
N GLY A 636 15.02 26.38 -4.46
CA GLY A 636 16.22 27.13 -4.10
C GLY A 636 17.51 26.42 -4.49
N GLY A 637 17.47 25.10 -4.68
CA GLY A 637 18.59 24.26 -5.09
C GLY A 637 19.28 24.69 -6.40
N LEU A 638 18.60 25.45 -7.26
CA LEU A 638 19.20 25.97 -8.49
C LEU A 638 20.19 27.13 -8.27
N LEU A 639 20.08 27.87 -7.17
CA LEU A 639 20.96 29.02 -6.87
C LEU A 639 21.70 28.89 -5.54
N ALA A 640 21.07 28.29 -4.53
CA ALA A 640 21.55 28.25 -3.15
C ALA A 640 21.26 26.90 -2.50
N ASN A 641 21.64 25.78 -3.13
CA ASN A 641 21.37 24.44 -2.58
C ASN A 641 21.98 24.22 -1.19
N ASN A 642 23.15 24.81 -0.96
CA ASN A 642 23.73 25.01 0.36
C ASN A 642 23.55 26.49 0.74
N PRO A 643 22.65 26.83 1.69
CA PRO A 643 22.30 28.22 2.00
C PRO A 643 23.36 28.94 2.86
N THR A 644 24.50 28.31 3.18
CA THR A 644 25.45 28.84 4.18
C THR A 644 25.98 30.23 3.82
N LEU A 645 26.47 30.41 2.58
CA LEU A 645 27.01 31.69 2.12
C LEU A 645 25.93 32.78 2.07
N ASP A 646 24.74 32.43 1.56
CA ASP A 646 23.60 33.35 1.45
C ASP A 646 23.09 33.76 2.82
N ALA A 647 23.00 32.83 3.77
CA ALA A 647 22.60 33.08 5.14
C ALA A 647 23.60 33.99 5.87
N MET A 648 24.90 33.75 5.73
CA MET A 648 25.93 34.63 6.29
C MET A 648 25.84 36.05 5.70
N ALA A 649 25.60 36.17 4.39
CA ALA A 649 25.42 37.44 3.72
C ALA A 649 24.15 38.18 4.20
N GLU A 650 23.06 37.46 4.43
CA GLU A 650 21.79 38.00 4.95
C GLU A 650 21.94 38.46 6.41
N ILE A 651 22.56 37.65 7.28
CA ILE A 651 22.83 38.02 8.69
C ILE A 651 23.72 39.27 8.77
N HIS A 652 24.75 39.35 7.93
CA HIS A 652 25.59 40.55 7.86
C HIS A 652 24.77 41.79 7.47
N GLN A 653 23.89 41.68 6.46
CA GLN A 653 23.03 42.78 6.04
C GLN A 653 22.02 43.17 7.12
N TYR A 654 21.43 42.19 7.80
CA TYR A 654 20.53 42.40 8.93
C TYR A 654 21.23 43.18 10.04
N ASN A 655 22.42 42.74 10.47
CA ASN A 655 23.21 43.44 11.49
C ASN A 655 23.60 44.86 11.06
N LYS A 656 23.93 45.06 9.78
CA LYS A 656 24.22 46.39 9.22
C LYS A 656 22.99 47.30 9.27
N SER A 657 21.80 46.77 8.98
CA SER A 657 20.54 47.52 9.04
C SER A 657 20.18 47.92 10.47
N LEU A 658 20.31 47.00 11.44
CA LEU A 658 20.13 47.31 12.87
C LEU A 658 21.05 48.43 13.34
N LYS A 659 22.32 48.40 12.90
CA LYS A 659 23.28 49.47 13.21
C LYS A 659 22.87 50.82 12.61
N ALA A 660 22.37 50.82 11.37
CA ALA A 660 21.89 52.04 10.70
C ALA A 660 20.63 52.62 11.36
N GLU A 661 19.76 51.77 11.90
CA GLU A 661 18.54 52.15 12.63
C GLU A 661 18.80 52.60 14.08
N GLY A 662 20.07 52.66 14.52
CA GLY A 662 20.43 53.03 15.89
C GLY A 662 20.20 51.91 16.92
N ARG A 663 19.85 50.70 16.49
CA ARG A 663 19.59 49.51 17.33
C ARG A 663 20.85 48.66 17.57
N GLY A 664 22.01 49.31 17.68
CA GLY A 664 23.32 48.65 17.80
C GLY A 664 23.48 47.76 19.04
N VAL A 665 22.64 47.94 20.06
CA VAL A 665 22.64 47.11 21.29
C VAL A 665 22.16 45.68 21.03
N GLU A 666 21.38 45.47 19.97
CA GLU A 666 20.87 44.16 19.56
C GLU A 666 21.85 43.39 18.66
N LEU A 667 22.98 44.01 18.29
CA LEU A 667 23.95 43.43 17.36
C LEU A 667 24.73 42.30 18.03
N LYS A 668 24.64 41.12 17.43
CA LYS A 668 25.43 39.94 17.82
C LYS A 668 26.30 39.51 16.65
N ARG A 669 27.57 39.21 16.94
CA ARG A 669 28.46 38.63 15.93
C ARG A 669 28.11 37.16 15.73
N LEU A 670 28.28 36.67 14.51
CA LEU A 670 28.16 35.23 14.24
C LEU A 670 29.34 34.53 14.91
N GLY A 671 29.07 33.54 15.77
CA GLY A 671 30.11 32.80 16.50
C GLY A 671 30.33 31.40 15.98
N ILE A 672 29.25 30.70 15.62
CA ILE A 672 29.28 29.32 15.15
C ILE A 672 28.35 29.17 13.96
N VAL A 673 28.83 28.45 12.93
CA VAL A 673 28.06 28.04 11.76
C VAL A 673 28.14 26.52 11.62
N VAL A 674 27.00 25.86 11.67
CA VAL A 674 26.86 24.42 11.44
C VAL A 674 26.13 24.21 10.11
N SER A 675 26.81 23.60 9.15
CA SER A 675 26.26 23.26 7.83
C SER A 675 26.08 21.75 7.72
N LEU A 676 24.84 21.31 7.47
CA LEU A 676 24.48 19.91 7.36
C LEU A 676 24.10 19.55 5.92
N GLY A 677 24.76 18.54 5.37
CA GLY A 677 24.55 18.03 4.01
C GLY A 677 23.67 16.79 3.94
N THR A 678 22.99 16.60 2.81
CA THR A 678 22.10 15.44 2.55
C THR A 678 22.84 14.18 2.08
N GLY A 679 24.14 14.08 2.36
CA GLY A 679 25.00 12.96 2.02
C GLY A 679 25.65 13.09 0.63
N LYS A 680 26.92 12.67 0.57
CA LYS A 680 27.77 12.72 -0.63
C LYS A 680 27.62 11.42 -1.42
N PRO A 681 27.24 11.47 -2.71
CA PRO A 681 27.25 10.27 -3.54
C PRO A 681 28.69 9.76 -3.76
N PRO A 682 28.87 8.47 -4.11
CA PRO A 682 30.19 7.96 -4.49
C PRO A 682 30.66 8.61 -5.79
N GLN A 683 31.98 8.77 -5.94
CA GLN A 683 32.56 9.29 -7.17
C GLN A 683 32.50 8.22 -8.26
N VAL A 684 31.83 8.51 -9.39
CA VAL A 684 31.68 7.60 -10.53
C VAL A 684 32.42 8.17 -11.74
N ALA A 685 33.15 7.30 -12.46
CA ALA A 685 33.81 7.69 -13.70
C ALA A 685 32.78 7.89 -14.84
N VAL A 686 32.86 9.03 -15.53
CA VAL A 686 32.00 9.33 -16.70
C VAL A 686 32.66 8.75 -17.96
N SER A 687 31.96 7.86 -18.67
CA SER A 687 32.52 7.11 -19.80
C SER A 687 32.63 7.89 -21.11
N SER A 688 31.86 8.96 -21.30
CA SER A 688 31.91 9.81 -22.51
C SER A 688 31.22 11.16 -22.30
N VAL A 689 31.89 12.26 -22.64
CA VAL A 689 31.32 13.64 -22.64
C VAL A 689 31.32 14.23 -24.07
N ASP A 690 31.60 13.41 -25.08
CA ASP A 690 31.72 13.87 -26.47
C ASP A 690 30.35 14.19 -27.09
N VAL A 691 30.13 15.47 -27.39
CA VAL A 691 28.96 15.98 -28.10
C VAL A 691 29.42 16.57 -29.43
N PHE A 692 29.55 15.74 -30.46
CA PHE A 692 29.84 16.18 -31.82
C PHE A 692 28.62 16.11 -32.73
N ARG A 693 28.63 16.89 -33.82
CA ARG A 693 27.59 16.87 -34.86
C ARG A 693 27.69 15.54 -35.62
N PRO A 694 26.69 14.65 -35.52
CA PRO A 694 26.84 13.26 -35.92
C PRO A 694 26.84 13.10 -37.45
N SER A 695 27.73 12.25 -37.97
CA SER A 695 27.84 11.95 -39.40
C SER A 695 27.07 10.68 -39.79
N ASN A 696 26.75 9.82 -38.82
CA ASN A 696 26.04 8.55 -39.03
C ASN A 696 25.10 8.21 -37.84
N PRO A 697 24.17 7.24 -37.99
CA PRO A 697 23.20 6.91 -36.94
C PRO A 697 23.79 6.40 -35.63
N LEU A 698 24.97 5.74 -35.65
CA LEU A 698 25.65 5.25 -34.46
C LEU A 698 26.30 6.41 -33.66
N GLU A 699 26.87 7.38 -34.36
CA GLU A 699 27.38 8.63 -33.78
C GLU A 699 26.25 9.51 -33.26
N LEU A 700 25.08 9.49 -33.90
CA LEU A 700 23.89 10.16 -33.39
C LEU A 700 23.48 9.57 -32.03
N ALA A 701 23.45 8.24 -31.90
CA ALA A 701 23.17 7.58 -30.63
C ALA A 701 24.21 7.94 -29.54
N LYS A 702 25.51 7.95 -29.89
CA LYS A 702 26.58 8.35 -28.95
C LYS A 702 26.49 9.83 -28.56
N SER A 703 26.19 10.72 -29.50
CA SER A 703 26.03 12.15 -29.27
C SER A 703 24.80 12.47 -28.42
N ILE A 704 23.70 11.71 -28.57
CA ILE A 704 22.52 11.80 -27.70
C ILE A 704 22.87 11.37 -26.26
N ILE A 705 23.62 10.27 -26.10
CA ILE A 705 24.09 9.83 -24.78
C ILE A 705 25.02 10.88 -24.16
N GLY A 706 26.01 11.39 -24.92
CA GLY A 706 26.92 12.44 -24.46
C GLY A 706 26.20 13.73 -24.08
N ALA A 707 25.19 14.15 -24.85
CA ALA A 707 24.40 15.35 -24.55
C ALA A 707 23.55 15.18 -23.28
N LYS A 708 23.02 13.97 -23.04
CA LYS A 708 22.28 13.64 -21.81
C LYS A 708 23.19 13.67 -20.58
N GLU A 709 24.36 13.04 -20.66
CA GLU A 709 25.34 13.04 -19.56
C GLU A 709 25.86 14.46 -19.27
N LEU A 710 26.14 15.26 -20.31
CA LEU A 710 26.52 16.67 -20.15
C LEU A 710 25.39 17.49 -19.50
N GLY A 711 24.15 17.26 -19.90
CA GLY A 711 22.98 17.89 -19.28
C GLY A 711 22.83 17.53 -17.80
N LYS A 712 23.02 16.25 -17.44
CA LYS A 712 23.04 15.81 -16.03
C LYS A 712 24.16 16.52 -15.26
N MET A 713 25.38 16.55 -15.81
CA MET A 713 26.53 17.21 -15.20
C MET A 713 26.31 18.71 -14.96
N LEU A 714 25.64 19.41 -15.87
CA LEU A 714 25.29 20.83 -15.67
C LEU A 714 24.33 21.03 -14.49
N VAL A 715 23.30 20.18 -14.37
CA VAL A 715 22.38 20.20 -13.23
C VAL A 715 23.11 19.87 -11.94
N ASP A 716 23.98 18.86 -11.95
CA ASP A 716 24.78 18.47 -10.79
C ASP A 716 25.69 19.62 -10.34
N CYS A 717 26.36 20.30 -11.26
CA CYS A 717 27.16 21.50 -10.97
C CYS A 717 26.33 22.66 -10.41
N CYS A 718 25.13 22.90 -10.94
CA CYS A 718 24.24 23.97 -10.45
C CYS A 718 23.67 23.68 -9.06
N THR A 719 23.50 22.41 -8.74
CA THR A 719 22.89 21.95 -7.47
C THR A 719 23.91 21.38 -6.48
N ASP A 720 25.20 21.49 -6.76
CA ASP A 720 26.24 21.01 -5.85
C ASP A 720 26.17 21.76 -4.50
N SER A 721 26.18 21.00 -3.42
CA SER A 721 26.08 21.50 -2.04
C SER A 721 27.31 21.20 -1.19
N ASP A 722 28.20 20.31 -1.66
CA ASP A 722 29.33 19.79 -0.89
C ASP A 722 30.70 20.19 -1.48
N GLY A 723 30.76 20.70 -2.72
CA GLY A 723 31.99 21.20 -3.33
C GLY A 723 32.36 22.63 -2.93
N CYS A 724 32.57 23.51 -3.92
CA CYS A 724 33.16 24.84 -3.69
C CYS A 724 32.38 25.73 -2.70
N ALA A 725 31.08 25.50 -2.51
CA ALA A 725 30.28 26.24 -1.53
C ALA A 725 30.81 26.04 -0.10
N VAL A 726 31.21 24.82 0.25
CA VAL A 726 31.77 24.47 1.57
C VAL A 726 33.13 25.11 1.78
N GLU A 727 34.02 25.01 0.79
CA GLU A 727 35.38 25.61 0.87
C GLU A 727 35.31 27.13 1.04
N ARG A 728 34.43 27.78 0.27
CA ARG A 728 34.20 29.23 0.39
C ARG A 728 33.64 29.57 1.76
N ALA A 729 32.61 28.87 2.24
CA ALA A 729 32.01 29.14 3.54
C ALA A 729 33.03 28.99 4.67
N GLN A 730 33.86 27.95 4.62
CA GLN A 730 34.93 27.73 5.58
C GLN A 730 35.95 28.87 5.58
N ALA A 731 36.50 29.22 4.41
CA ALA A 731 37.49 30.30 4.30
C ALA A 731 36.93 31.65 4.78
N TRP A 732 35.67 31.96 4.48
CA TRP A 732 35.02 33.18 4.94
C TRP A 732 34.75 33.17 6.45
N CYS A 733 34.39 32.02 7.04
CA CYS A 733 34.23 31.87 8.48
C CYS A 733 35.57 32.08 9.21
N ASP A 734 36.65 31.49 8.70
CA ASP A 734 38.01 31.67 9.24
C ASP A 734 38.43 33.15 9.21
N MET A 735 38.05 33.89 8.16
CA MET A 735 38.35 35.33 8.05
C MET A 735 37.62 36.21 9.07
N ILE A 736 36.47 35.77 9.60
CA ILE A 736 35.65 36.55 10.54
C ILE A 736 35.67 35.96 11.96
N ASP A 737 36.63 35.07 12.26
CA ASP A 737 36.78 34.37 13.53
C ASP A 737 35.49 33.63 13.96
N THR A 738 34.80 33.00 13.00
CA THR A 738 33.60 32.18 13.22
C THR A 738 33.94 30.70 13.08
N ILE A 739 33.49 29.87 14.02
CA ILE A 739 33.72 28.42 13.96
C ILE A 739 32.80 27.81 12.91
N TYR A 740 33.36 27.11 11.92
CA TYR A 740 32.59 26.42 10.88
C TYR A 740 32.66 24.89 11.03
N HIS A 741 31.50 24.24 11.10
CA HIS A 741 31.37 22.79 11.09
C HIS A 741 30.54 22.33 9.89
N ARG A 742 31.14 21.53 9.01
CA ARG A 742 30.44 20.82 7.93
C ARG A 742 30.28 19.34 8.29
N LEU A 743 29.05 18.86 8.34
CA LEU A 743 28.73 17.43 8.50
C LEU A 743 27.93 16.94 7.28
N SER A 744 28.47 15.95 6.57
CA SER A 744 27.81 15.32 5.42
C SER A 744 28.44 13.93 5.22
N PRO A 745 27.68 12.83 5.41
CA PRO A 745 28.22 11.48 5.35
C PRO A 745 28.54 11.07 3.90
N GLN A 746 29.53 10.21 3.72
CA GLN A 746 29.77 9.55 2.44
C GLN A 746 28.80 8.37 2.28
N LEU A 747 28.01 8.39 1.21
CA LEU A 747 27.07 7.32 0.89
C LEU A 747 27.74 6.28 -0.01
N SER A 748 27.35 5.00 0.15
CA SER A 748 27.86 3.90 -0.68
C SER A 748 27.29 3.87 -2.10
N GLN A 749 26.12 4.47 -2.30
CA GLN A 749 25.41 4.52 -3.58
C GLN A 749 24.75 5.88 -3.82
N GLU A 750 24.43 6.16 -5.09
CA GLU A 750 23.63 7.34 -5.46
C GLU A 750 22.17 7.10 -5.07
N VAL A 751 21.68 7.87 -4.08
CA VAL A 751 20.27 7.86 -3.66
C VAL A 751 19.53 8.98 -4.38
N MET A 752 18.45 8.62 -5.09
CA MET A 752 17.64 9.56 -5.86
C MET A 752 16.80 10.48 -4.95
N LEU A 753 16.42 11.66 -5.46
CA LEU A 753 15.67 12.66 -4.69
C LEU A 753 14.24 12.21 -4.32
N ASP A 754 13.66 11.27 -5.06
CA ASP A 754 12.33 10.67 -4.88
C ASP A 754 12.40 9.17 -4.54
N GLU A 755 13.51 8.72 -3.94
CA GLU A 755 13.64 7.32 -3.50
C GLU A 755 12.51 6.92 -2.54
N VAL A 756 11.87 5.78 -2.82
CA VAL A 756 10.75 5.23 -2.05
C VAL A 756 11.07 3.90 -1.39
N SER A 757 12.18 3.25 -1.72
CA SER A 757 12.56 1.97 -1.11
C SER A 757 12.99 2.16 0.35
N ASP A 758 12.24 1.56 1.27
CA ASP A 758 12.57 1.58 2.70
C ASP A 758 13.94 0.98 2.98
N ALA A 759 14.33 -0.08 2.27
CA ALA A 759 15.63 -0.71 2.44
C ALA A 759 16.79 0.23 2.06
N ILE A 760 16.67 0.96 0.95
CA ILE A 760 17.70 1.93 0.51
C ILE A 760 17.79 3.08 1.50
N LEU A 761 16.64 3.64 1.92
CA LEU A 761 16.60 4.75 2.86
C LEU A 761 17.12 4.34 4.25
N VAL A 762 16.80 3.14 4.73
CA VAL A 762 17.34 2.59 5.98
C VAL A 762 18.84 2.39 5.87
N ASN A 763 19.36 1.87 4.76
CA ASN A 763 20.80 1.70 4.58
C ASN A 763 21.52 3.06 4.54
N MET A 764 20.95 4.07 3.88
CA MET A 764 21.46 5.44 3.90
C MET A 764 21.50 6.03 5.32
N LEU A 765 20.45 5.80 6.12
CA LEU A 765 20.41 6.21 7.52
C LEU A 765 21.40 5.44 8.39
N TRP A 766 21.60 4.15 8.10
CA TRP A 766 22.61 3.32 8.74
C TRP A 766 24.02 3.86 8.46
N GLU A 767 24.35 4.18 7.21
CA GLU A 767 25.63 4.82 6.85
C GLU A 767 25.82 6.18 7.53
N THR A 768 24.74 6.95 7.65
CA THR A 768 24.77 8.20 8.42
C THR A 768 25.07 7.96 9.89
N GLN A 769 24.50 6.91 10.48
CA GLN A 769 24.77 6.50 11.85
C GLN A 769 26.24 6.06 12.04
N MET A 770 26.79 5.32 11.07
CA MET A 770 28.21 4.94 11.05
C MET A 770 29.12 6.17 11.00
N TYR A 771 28.82 7.12 10.12
CA TYR A 771 29.54 8.38 10.02
C TYR A 771 29.50 9.18 11.32
N LEU A 772 28.34 9.27 11.97
CA LEU A 772 28.18 9.98 13.24
C LEU A 772 29.00 9.35 14.35
N TYR A 773 29.10 8.02 14.37
CA TYR A 773 29.97 7.32 15.31
C TYR A 773 31.45 7.64 15.09
N GLU A 774 31.92 7.63 13.84
CA GLU A 774 33.29 8.04 13.50
C GLU A 774 33.57 9.50 13.87
N LYS A 775 32.54 10.35 13.87
CA LYS A 775 32.61 11.78 14.20
C LYS A 775 32.13 12.12 15.60
N ARG A 776 31.98 11.15 16.50
CA ARG A 776 31.43 11.37 17.86
C ARG A 776 32.16 12.44 18.65
N ASP A 777 33.49 12.50 18.57
CA ASP A 777 34.29 13.49 19.32
C ASP A 777 34.04 14.91 18.79
N VAL A 778 33.80 15.04 17.48
CA VAL A 778 33.41 16.30 16.83
C VAL A 778 32.00 16.71 17.27
N LEU A 779 31.07 15.75 17.33
CA LEU A 779 29.68 15.99 17.72
C LEU A 779 29.60 16.42 19.20
N GLN A 780 30.34 15.77 20.10
CA GLN A 780 30.43 16.13 21.52
C GLN A 780 31.04 17.51 21.71
N SER A 781 32.13 17.81 21.00
CA SER A 781 32.75 19.14 21.03
C SER A 781 31.78 20.22 20.53
N LEU A 782 31.07 19.95 19.43
CA LEU A 782 30.07 20.87 18.88
C LEU A 782 28.91 21.10 19.86
N ALA A 783 28.35 20.04 20.45
CA ALA A 783 27.27 20.16 21.43
C ALA A 783 27.69 21.04 22.62
N LYS A 784 28.90 20.83 23.14
CA LYS A 784 29.48 21.66 24.20
C LYS A 784 29.61 23.13 23.78
N LEU A 785 30.16 23.40 22.59
CA LEU A 785 30.31 24.76 22.07
C LEU A 785 28.97 25.50 21.89
N LEU A 786 27.91 24.77 21.53
CA LEU A 786 26.56 25.33 21.39
C LEU A 786 25.89 25.64 22.74
N LEU A 787 26.32 25.00 23.83
CA LEU A 787 25.81 25.21 25.18
C LEU A 787 26.59 26.29 25.96
N GLU A 788 27.90 26.42 25.71
CA GLU A 788 28.78 27.36 26.44
C GLU A 788 28.72 28.81 25.93
N ASN A 789 28.29 29.02 24.68
CA ASN A 789 28.24 30.34 24.01
C ASN A 789 26.80 30.80 23.74
#